data_AF-A0A8H6LFF9-F1
#
_entry.id   AF-A0A8H6LFF9-F1
#
_cell.length_a   1.000
_cell.length_b   1.000
_cell.length_c   1.000
_cell.angle_alpha   90.00
_cell.angle_beta   90.00
_cell.angle_gamma   90.00
#
_symmetry.space_group_name_H-M   'P 1'
#
loop_
_entity.id
_entity.type
_entity.pdbx_description
1 polymer ?
#
loop_
_entity_poly.entity_id
_entity_poly.type
_entity_poly.pdbx_seq_one_letter_code
_entity_poly.pdbx_strand_id
1 'polypeptide(L)'
;MSSASPAPLLSEPSDELLGPASPGSPVPAKRTLDRSPSDRAGKRAKGRTNKSTWNEARGPYEERGEKARDASYHEIWYCKHCDSTKKPNSVTTNLSRARKHLRDFHGIRVIEHVERSDLKKQQHGTITDLFGRQEERQANRDLNEEKYLANAIDIPAFEEALARLLAVRNIAHTFIEYPEFHAVILSCNYMARDVLLRSRRAVPKLLKKTFAQHKQGLVKKLHNSLSSMVHFTIDMWTSSEQKAAYQAIVVHFVDAETRGVAQALLSLREFKGSHNGKLQAKAFLEVVEEYDLRGKVGYFTMDNHDANDTMLGDIAKEIDGLDPAARRLRCSGHIMNLIVQAFLFRSKAKKIQEDEREGVDEAYERLRRLSEREEGGIITKAQATEEWREFSVLGKLHNLCIYSRSSTSIYNDFKAEIGRALPRDNDTRWNSWFRLIDVAIENRAKFMDWIQENHAKIEKDALDHNDWNELGDIHAFLQVFHQISVRQGRENTLDEVLSHMDFLHHHFTRTKNRAFSGPRFYARFHVAWLKFEKYYQLTEQAPVYVAGILLHPALRKSYLSEQWERNPAWVSNAVKAVRKIWSTEYKSYQLPDKQQEKRQELDEFDRWRQKVYSTASEVKDEFDRFIYGSQVGIGQQTALQWWLEPTQRENFPLLCRMAIDIFCIPPMSTEAERIFSGARRQVTWDRSSMSAKMVEAW
;
A
#
# COMPACT_ATOMS: atom_id res chain seq x y z
N MET A 1 6.73 -30.17 31.60
CA MET A 1 7.03 -31.58 31.31
C MET A 1 5.86 -32.17 30.54
N SER A 2 6.14 -33.17 29.70
CA SER A 2 5.27 -33.78 28.67
C SER A 2 5.31 -33.09 27.30
N SER A 3 6.23 -33.63 26.52
CA SER A 3 6.56 -33.48 25.11
C SER A 3 5.58 -34.17 24.17
N ALA A 4 5.30 -33.57 23.01
CA ALA A 4 4.85 -34.31 21.83
C ALA A 4 5.37 -33.62 20.56
N SER A 5 6.26 -34.32 19.85
CA SER A 5 6.81 -33.96 18.54
C SER A 5 5.76 -34.21 17.43
N PRO A 6 5.75 -33.43 16.34
CA PRO A 6 5.02 -33.77 15.13
C PRO A 6 5.92 -34.49 14.11
N ALA A 7 5.40 -35.55 13.50
CA ALA A 7 5.98 -36.25 12.34
C ALA A 7 5.11 -36.04 11.08
N PRO A 8 5.68 -36.14 9.86
CA PRO A 8 5.18 -35.48 8.65
C PRO A 8 4.33 -36.40 7.75
N LEU A 9 3.45 -35.83 6.94
CA LEU A 9 2.70 -36.51 5.88
C LEU A 9 3.08 -35.92 4.51
N LEU A 10 3.87 -36.68 3.76
CA LEU A 10 4.00 -36.61 2.30
C LEU A 10 3.56 -37.97 1.76
N SER A 11 2.68 -37.99 0.77
CA SER A 11 2.28 -39.18 0.02
C SER A 11 2.82 -39.08 -1.40
N GLU A 12 3.69 -40.00 -1.78
CA GLU A 12 4.18 -40.22 -3.15
C GLU A 12 3.08 -40.87 -4.04
N PRO A 13 3.09 -40.62 -5.36
CA PRO A 13 2.21 -41.29 -6.31
C PRO A 13 2.83 -42.58 -6.85
N SER A 14 1.97 -43.58 -7.08
CA SER A 14 2.26 -44.92 -7.57
C SER A 14 2.57 -45.00 -9.07
N ASP A 15 3.65 -45.70 -9.41
CA ASP A 15 4.02 -46.20 -10.75
C ASP A 15 3.16 -47.41 -11.17
N GLU A 16 2.65 -47.40 -12.40
CA GLU A 16 2.37 -48.63 -13.17
C GLU A 16 2.82 -48.44 -14.63
N LEU A 17 3.72 -49.33 -15.06
CA LEU A 17 4.27 -49.50 -16.41
C LEU A 17 3.48 -50.57 -17.17
N LEU A 18 3.36 -50.42 -18.51
CA LEU A 18 3.77 -51.37 -19.58
C LEU A 18 3.16 -51.00 -20.96
N GLY A 19 4.01 -50.87 -22.00
CA GLY A 19 3.67 -50.51 -23.41
C GLY A 19 3.27 -51.71 -24.29
N PRO A 20 3.66 -51.83 -25.59
CA PRO A 20 4.06 -50.86 -26.64
C PRO A 20 3.34 -51.08 -28.02
N ALA A 21 3.52 -50.17 -29.02
CA ALA A 21 3.76 -50.45 -30.48
C ALA A 21 3.33 -49.30 -31.44
N SER A 22 4.22 -49.05 -32.42
CA SER A 22 4.33 -48.01 -33.48
C SER A 22 3.39 -48.19 -34.72
N PRO A 23 3.63 -47.60 -35.93
CA PRO A 23 4.01 -46.23 -36.38
C PRO A 23 3.11 -45.68 -37.55
N GLY A 24 3.20 -44.39 -37.89
CA GLY A 24 2.63 -43.84 -39.14
C GLY A 24 2.96 -42.37 -39.45
N SER A 25 3.89 -42.15 -40.39
CA SER A 25 4.54 -40.92 -40.93
C SER A 25 3.58 -39.90 -41.62
N PRO A 26 4.03 -38.77 -42.27
CA PRO A 26 5.39 -38.20 -42.43
C PRO A 26 5.55 -36.66 -42.25
N VAL A 27 6.80 -36.26 -42.03
CA VAL A 27 7.35 -34.89 -42.09
C VAL A 27 7.95 -34.64 -43.49
N PRO A 28 7.84 -33.44 -44.11
CA PRO A 28 8.50 -33.16 -45.38
C PRO A 28 9.99 -32.82 -45.21
N ALA A 29 10.82 -33.51 -45.99
CA ALA A 29 12.26 -33.37 -46.06
C ALA A 29 12.72 -32.10 -46.78
N LYS A 30 13.80 -31.49 -46.27
CA LYS A 30 14.62 -30.49 -46.95
C LYS A 30 15.50 -31.17 -48.01
N ARG A 31 15.49 -30.61 -49.21
CA ARG A 31 16.41 -30.94 -50.31
C ARG A 31 17.83 -30.44 -50.01
N THR A 32 18.77 -31.35 -50.09
CA THR A 32 20.21 -31.13 -50.27
C THR A 32 20.56 -30.79 -51.71
N LEU A 33 21.77 -30.25 -51.89
CA LEU A 33 22.74 -30.36 -52.99
C LEU A 33 23.44 -29.00 -53.11
N ASP A 34 24.72 -28.84 -53.38
CA ASP A 34 25.94 -29.66 -53.37
C ASP A 34 27.01 -28.67 -53.87
N ARG A 35 28.25 -28.71 -53.37
CA ARG A 35 29.49 -28.53 -54.17
C ARG A 35 30.73 -28.38 -53.31
N SER A 36 31.66 -29.27 -53.61
CA SER A 36 33.01 -29.51 -53.10
C SER A 36 34.02 -28.38 -53.47
N PRO A 37 35.24 -28.42 -52.88
CA PRO A 37 36.11 -27.28 -52.66
C PRO A 37 37.20 -27.10 -53.74
N SER A 38 37.65 -25.87 -53.98
CA SER A 38 38.99 -25.63 -54.56
C SER A 38 39.56 -24.29 -54.13
N ASP A 39 40.76 -24.36 -53.53
CA ASP A 39 41.89 -23.45 -53.68
C ASP A 39 41.71 -21.93 -53.57
N ARG A 40 42.11 -21.42 -52.39
CA ARG A 40 43.06 -20.31 -52.31
C ARG A 40 43.80 -20.34 -50.97
N ALA A 41 44.94 -21.03 -50.98
CA ALA A 41 45.98 -20.80 -49.99
C ALA A 41 46.43 -19.33 -50.06
N GLY A 42 46.17 -18.57 -49.00
CA GLY A 42 46.57 -17.17 -48.86
C GLY A 42 47.09 -16.89 -47.45
N LYS A 43 48.39 -17.14 -47.26
CA LYS A 43 49.32 -16.62 -46.23
C LYS A 43 48.70 -15.97 -44.97
N ARG A 44 48.95 -16.59 -43.80
CA ARG A 44 48.78 -15.99 -42.45
C ARG A 44 49.47 -14.63 -42.39
N ALA A 45 48.70 -13.53 -42.43
CA ALA A 45 49.21 -12.19 -42.16
C ALA A 45 49.31 -11.98 -40.63
N LYS A 46 50.51 -11.66 -40.14
CA LYS A 46 50.73 -11.22 -38.74
C LYS A 46 49.87 -9.98 -38.48
N GLY A 47 48.78 -10.13 -37.72
CA GLY A 47 47.89 -9.02 -37.37
C GLY A 47 48.60 -7.99 -36.50
N ARG A 48 48.45 -6.70 -36.83
CA ARG A 48 49.04 -5.58 -36.09
C ARG A 48 48.12 -5.19 -34.93
N THR A 49 48.64 -5.07 -33.72
CA THR A 49 47.88 -4.59 -32.54
C THR A 49 48.14 -3.11 -32.28
N ASN A 50 47.09 -2.33 -31.98
CA ASN A 50 47.21 -0.91 -31.59
C ASN A 50 46.50 -0.65 -30.25
N LYS A 51 46.95 0.37 -29.51
CA LYS A 51 46.45 0.73 -28.17
C LYS A 51 45.20 1.62 -28.18
N SER A 52 44.93 2.33 -29.28
CA SER A 52 43.78 3.23 -29.40
C SER A 52 43.15 3.15 -30.79
N THR A 53 41.83 3.24 -30.84
CA THR A 53 41.06 3.19 -32.10
C THR A 53 41.31 4.45 -32.93
N TRP A 54 41.56 5.58 -32.28
CA TRP A 54 41.80 6.88 -32.93
C TRP A 54 43.18 6.98 -33.57
N ASN A 55 44.16 6.18 -33.15
CA ASN A 55 45.48 6.14 -33.80
C ASN A 55 45.42 5.66 -35.25
N GLU A 56 44.36 4.92 -35.60
CA GLU A 56 44.11 4.43 -36.95
C GLU A 56 43.08 5.31 -37.70
N ALA A 57 42.76 6.49 -37.14
CA ALA A 57 41.93 7.49 -37.80
C ALA A 57 42.79 8.46 -38.64
N ARG A 58 42.21 9.01 -39.70
CA ARG A 58 42.70 10.21 -40.40
C ARG A 58 41.76 11.39 -40.16
N GLY A 59 42.22 12.60 -40.44
CA GLY A 59 41.35 13.79 -40.49
C GLY A 59 40.40 13.76 -41.69
N PRO A 60 39.31 14.55 -41.66
CA PRO A 60 38.40 14.70 -42.79
C PRO A 60 39.11 15.40 -43.96
N TYR A 61 38.82 14.98 -45.19
CA TYR A 61 39.27 15.69 -46.39
C TYR A 61 38.26 16.75 -46.81
N GLU A 62 38.68 18.02 -46.77
CA GLU A 62 37.84 19.17 -47.19
C GLU A 62 37.39 19.06 -48.65
N GLU A 63 38.27 18.59 -49.54
CA GLU A 63 37.99 18.39 -50.97
C GLU A 63 36.86 17.38 -51.25
N ARG A 64 36.54 16.50 -50.30
CA ARG A 64 35.46 15.50 -50.40
C ARG A 64 34.20 15.89 -49.60
N GLY A 65 34.18 17.09 -49.00
CA GLY A 65 33.07 17.55 -48.16
C GLY A 65 32.92 16.77 -46.85
N GLU A 66 33.98 16.10 -46.37
CA GLU A 66 33.95 15.33 -45.12
C GLU A 66 33.93 16.28 -43.92
N LYS A 67 33.10 15.97 -42.91
CA LYS A 67 32.93 16.80 -41.72
C LYS A 67 33.62 16.15 -40.53
N ALA A 68 34.26 16.94 -39.67
CA ALA A 68 34.85 16.43 -38.43
C ALA A 68 33.79 15.85 -37.45
N ARG A 69 32.56 16.37 -37.51
CA ARG A 69 31.45 15.98 -36.63
C ARG A 69 30.14 15.75 -37.39
N ASP A 70 29.28 14.90 -36.85
CA ASP A 70 27.93 14.69 -37.35
C ASP A 70 26.96 15.81 -36.89
N ALA A 71 25.71 15.76 -37.35
CA ALA A 71 24.68 16.74 -37.00
C ALA A 71 24.34 16.76 -35.49
N SER A 72 24.74 15.73 -34.74
CA SER A 72 24.58 15.61 -33.29
C SER A 72 25.88 15.90 -32.53
N TYR A 73 26.86 16.56 -33.18
CA TYR A 73 28.15 16.95 -32.61
C TYR A 73 29.08 15.77 -32.21
N HIS A 74 28.80 14.54 -32.63
CA HIS A 74 29.73 13.41 -32.42
C HIS A 74 30.88 13.47 -33.41
N GLU A 75 32.08 13.17 -32.94
CA GLU A 75 33.28 13.11 -33.78
C GLU A 75 33.23 11.91 -34.72
N ILE A 76 33.46 12.17 -36.01
CA ILE A 76 33.41 11.14 -37.05
C ILE A 76 34.79 10.52 -37.20
N TRP A 77 34.87 9.20 -37.01
CA TRP A 77 36.08 8.43 -37.24
C TRP A 77 36.21 8.09 -38.72
N TYR A 78 37.32 8.48 -39.35
CA TYR A 78 37.68 8.16 -40.73
C TYR A 78 38.85 7.19 -40.76
N CYS A 79 38.71 6.04 -41.41
CA CYS A 79 39.79 5.05 -41.49
C CYS A 79 41.00 5.60 -42.26
N LYS A 80 42.20 5.53 -41.65
CA LYS A 80 43.47 5.95 -42.28
C LYS A 80 43.90 5.06 -43.46
N HIS A 81 43.41 3.82 -43.51
CA HIS A 81 43.82 2.80 -44.49
C HIS A 81 42.85 2.64 -45.66
N CYS A 82 41.77 3.42 -45.68
CA CYS A 82 40.76 3.38 -46.74
C CYS A 82 40.66 4.73 -47.43
N ASP A 83 40.91 4.74 -48.72
CA ASP A 83 40.84 5.96 -49.53
C ASP A 83 39.47 6.17 -50.21
N SER A 84 38.47 5.32 -49.93
CA SER A 84 37.11 5.54 -50.43
C SER A 84 36.03 5.15 -49.41
N THR A 85 34.91 5.88 -49.43
CA THR A 85 33.69 5.64 -48.64
C THR A 85 32.97 4.33 -49.00
N LYS A 86 33.49 3.56 -49.96
CA LYS A 86 32.85 2.35 -50.49
C LYS A 86 32.98 1.12 -49.57
N LYS A 87 33.81 1.16 -48.52
CA LYS A 87 33.93 0.06 -47.56
C LYS A 87 33.01 0.27 -46.34
N PRO A 88 32.30 -0.77 -45.86
CA PRO A 88 31.42 -0.64 -44.71
C PRO A 88 32.16 -0.15 -43.47
N ASN A 89 31.61 0.85 -42.80
CA ASN A 89 32.13 1.44 -41.56
C ASN A 89 33.56 2.02 -41.66
N SER A 90 34.04 2.35 -42.88
CA SER A 90 35.28 3.12 -43.04
C SER A 90 35.14 4.58 -42.57
N VAL A 91 33.89 5.04 -42.41
CA VAL A 91 33.50 6.31 -41.79
C VAL A 91 32.38 6.02 -40.79
N THR A 92 32.56 6.33 -39.50
CA THR A 92 31.53 6.05 -38.48
C THR A 92 31.73 6.89 -37.23
N THR A 93 30.64 7.20 -36.52
CA THR A 93 30.69 7.79 -35.17
C THR A 93 30.75 6.74 -34.05
N ASN A 94 30.68 5.44 -34.40
CA ASN A 94 30.68 4.34 -33.43
C ASN A 94 32.01 3.58 -33.43
N LEU A 95 32.78 3.73 -32.35
CA LEU A 95 34.10 3.10 -32.19
C LEU A 95 34.08 1.57 -32.24
N SER A 96 32.98 0.92 -31.86
CA SER A 96 32.87 -0.55 -31.98
C SER A 96 32.78 -1.00 -33.44
N ARG A 97 32.12 -0.20 -34.29
CA ARG A 97 32.07 -0.44 -35.75
C ARG A 97 33.40 -0.12 -36.42
N ALA A 98 34.09 0.94 -35.98
CA ALA A 98 35.45 1.25 -36.43
C ALA A 98 36.43 0.10 -36.12
N ARG A 99 36.41 -0.44 -34.90
CA ARG A 99 37.26 -1.60 -34.52
C ARG A 99 36.94 -2.86 -35.33
N LYS A 100 35.66 -3.09 -35.64
CA LYS A 100 35.26 -4.19 -36.50
C LYS A 100 35.81 -4.00 -37.92
N HIS A 101 35.68 -2.80 -38.48
CA HIS A 101 36.25 -2.45 -39.78
C HIS A 101 37.77 -2.68 -39.84
N LEU A 102 38.50 -2.20 -38.82
CA LEU A 102 39.95 -2.40 -38.72
C LEU A 102 40.36 -3.88 -38.67
N ARG A 103 39.60 -4.72 -37.95
CA ARG A 103 39.86 -6.16 -37.90
C ARG A 103 39.57 -6.83 -39.24
N ASP A 104 38.39 -6.59 -39.79
CA ASP A 104 37.86 -7.34 -40.92
C ASP A 104 38.56 -6.96 -42.24
N PHE A 105 38.94 -5.69 -42.41
CA PHE A 105 39.52 -5.19 -43.67
C PHE A 105 41.01 -4.86 -43.61
N HIS A 106 41.58 -4.69 -42.42
CA HIS A 106 42.99 -4.33 -42.24
C HIS A 106 43.77 -5.28 -41.34
N GLY A 107 43.12 -6.27 -40.72
CA GLY A 107 43.77 -7.18 -39.78
C GLY A 107 44.33 -6.50 -38.53
N ILE A 108 43.84 -5.28 -38.20
CA ILE A 108 44.30 -4.49 -37.06
C ILE A 108 43.38 -4.74 -35.86
N ARG A 109 43.94 -5.23 -34.75
CA ARG A 109 43.19 -5.46 -33.51
C ARG A 109 43.54 -4.39 -32.47
N VAL A 110 42.58 -3.54 -32.17
CA VAL A 110 42.74 -2.49 -31.14
C VAL A 110 42.41 -3.06 -29.76
N ILE A 111 43.33 -2.91 -28.82
CA ILE A 111 43.17 -3.29 -27.40
C ILE A 111 43.31 -2.00 -26.59
N GLU A 112 42.17 -1.36 -26.28
CA GLU A 112 42.16 -0.20 -25.36
C GLU A 112 42.13 -0.70 -23.91
N HIS A 113 43.13 -0.32 -23.13
CA HIS A 113 43.10 -0.50 -21.67
C HIS A 113 42.14 0.53 -21.07
N VAL A 114 41.05 0.07 -20.48
CA VAL A 114 40.13 0.91 -19.70
C VAL A 114 40.44 0.69 -18.21
N GLU A 115 41.11 1.65 -17.58
CA GLU A 115 41.61 1.63 -16.18
C GLU A 115 40.52 1.70 -15.09
N ARG A 116 39.32 1.14 -15.29
CA ARG A 116 38.23 1.20 -14.30
C ARG A 116 37.63 -0.15 -13.90
N SER A 117 38.35 -1.27 -14.03
CA SER A 117 37.77 -2.61 -13.75
C SER A 117 38.55 -3.57 -12.86
N ASP A 118 39.71 -3.22 -12.31
CA ASP A 118 40.59 -4.26 -11.76
C ASP A 118 40.17 -4.77 -10.36
N LEU A 119 39.59 -3.90 -9.52
CA LEU A 119 39.06 -4.32 -8.21
C LEU A 119 37.76 -5.14 -8.32
N LYS A 120 36.87 -4.80 -9.27
CA LYS A 120 35.65 -5.60 -9.53
C LYS A 120 35.97 -6.94 -10.19
N LYS A 121 36.99 -7.00 -11.05
CA LYS A 121 37.47 -8.25 -11.66
C LYS A 121 38.17 -9.16 -10.66
N GLN A 122 38.91 -8.62 -9.69
CA GLN A 122 39.53 -9.45 -8.65
C GLN A 122 38.48 -10.14 -7.77
N GLN A 123 37.47 -9.41 -7.27
CA GLN A 123 36.37 -10.02 -6.50
C GLN A 123 35.49 -10.96 -7.34
N HIS A 124 35.18 -10.61 -8.59
CA HIS A 124 34.51 -11.54 -9.53
C HIS A 124 35.37 -12.78 -9.78
N GLY A 125 36.68 -12.62 -9.94
CA GLY A 125 37.63 -13.69 -10.17
C GLY A 125 37.61 -14.70 -9.02
N THR A 126 37.66 -14.24 -7.77
CA THR A 126 37.63 -15.12 -6.59
C THR A 126 36.32 -15.91 -6.45
N ILE A 127 35.15 -15.27 -6.73
CA ILE A 127 33.85 -15.96 -6.68
C ILE A 127 33.68 -16.91 -7.88
N THR A 128 34.20 -16.55 -9.05
CA THR A 128 34.17 -17.42 -10.24
C THR A 128 35.16 -18.58 -10.10
N ASP A 129 36.31 -18.39 -9.47
CA ASP A 129 37.33 -19.41 -9.16
C ASP A 129 36.83 -20.43 -8.12
N LEU A 130 36.04 -20.01 -7.14
CA LEU A 130 35.36 -20.91 -6.18
C LEU A 130 34.49 -21.97 -6.87
N PHE A 131 34.04 -21.70 -8.11
CA PHE A 131 33.26 -22.63 -8.95
C PHE A 131 33.96 -22.95 -10.29
N GLY A 132 35.23 -22.59 -10.44
CA GLY A 132 35.88 -22.36 -11.73
C GLY A 132 37.13 -23.20 -11.99
N ARG A 133 37.05 -24.53 -11.88
CA ARG A 133 37.98 -25.40 -12.63
C ARG A 133 37.31 -25.85 -13.92
N GLN A 134 37.36 -24.96 -14.91
CA GLN A 134 36.67 -25.13 -16.18
C GLN A 134 37.26 -26.26 -17.04
N GLU A 135 38.53 -26.62 -16.83
CA GLU A 135 39.22 -27.75 -17.50
C GLU A 135 38.89 -29.11 -16.87
N GLU A 136 38.72 -29.21 -15.54
CA GLU A 136 38.37 -30.48 -14.86
C GLU A 136 36.90 -30.91 -15.11
N ARG A 137 35.96 -29.95 -15.26
CA ARG A 137 34.55 -30.26 -15.56
C ARG A 137 34.31 -30.78 -16.98
N GLN A 138 35.14 -30.42 -17.96
CA GLN A 138 34.96 -30.89 -19.33
C GLN A 138 35.40 -32.35 -19.53
N ALA A 139 36.23 -32.88 -18.63
CA ALA A 139 36.76 -34.24 -18.72
C ALA A 139 35.79 -35.34 -18.25
N ASN A 140 34.74 -35.01 -17.48
CA ASN A 140 33.81 -35.96 -16.83
C ASN A 140 32.31 -35.56 -16.97
N ARG A 141 31.88 -34.99 -18.11
CA ARG A 141 30.46 -34.58 -18.28
C ARG A 141 29.55 -35.79 -18.51
N ASP A 142 28.68 -36.07 -17.55
CA ASP A 142 27.50 -36.91 -17.80
C ASP A 142 26.39 -36.04 -18.44
N LEU A 143 26.18 -36.23 -19.74
CA LEU A 143 25.16 -35.50 -20.50
C LEU A 143 23.73 -35.81 -20.02
N ASN A 144 23.49 -37.00 -19.47
CA ASN A 144 22.19 -37.35 -18.92
C ASN A 144 21.97 -36.60 -17.61
N GLU A 145 22.96 -36.58 -16.72
CA GLU A 145 22.90 -35.81 -15.46
C GLU A 145 22.65 -34.32 -15.72
N GLU A 146 23.40 -33.70 -16.65
CA GLU A 146 23.19 -32.30 -17.02
C GLU A 146 21.77 -32.05 -17.55
N LYS A 147 21.23 -32.98 -18.34
CA LYS A 147 19.85 -32.90 -18.84
C LYS A 147 18.83 -33.00 -17.71
N TYR A 148 19.03 -33.91 -16.75
CA TYR A 148 18.15 -34.02 -15.57
C TYR A 148 18.22 -32.74 -14.71
N LEU A 149 19.42 -32.23 -14.45
CA LEU A 149 19.62 -31.01 -13.66
C LEU A 149 19.07 -29.77 -14.36
N ALA A 150 19.16 -29.67 -15.69
CA ALA A 150 18.54 -28.59 -16.44
C ALA A 150 17.01 -28.67 -16.41
N ASN A 151 16.45 -29.87 -16.55
CA ASN A 151 15.00 -30.10 -16.51
C ASN A 151 14.41 -29.93 -15.09
N ALA A 152 15.21 -30.11 -14.05
CA ALA A 152 14.80 -29.90 -12.66
C ALA A 152 14.57 -28.43 -12.31
N ILE A 153 15.00 -27.48 -13.15
CA ILE A 153 14.81 -26.05 -12.91
C ILE A 153 13.41 -25.63 -13.36
N ASP A 154 12.54 -25.38 -12.40
CA ASP A 154 11.25 -24.72 -12.64
C ASP A 154 11.48 -23.22 -12.91
N ILE A 155 11.65 -22.88 -14.20
CA ILE A 155 11.88 -21.52 -14.65
C ILE A 155 10.71 -20.59 -14.26
N PRO A 156 9.42 -20.94 -14.49
CA PRO A 156 8.29 -20.14 -14.01
C PRO A 156 8.33 -19.84 -12.51
N ALA A 157 8.56 -20.85 -11.66
CA ALA A 157 8.62 -20.65 -10.22
C ALA A 157 9.82 -19.79 -9.80
N PHE A 158 10.98 -19.95 -10.44
CA PHE A 158 12.14 -19.11 -10.22
C PHE A 158 11.89 -17.65 -10.60
N GLU A 159 11.30 -17.40 -11.78
CA GLU A 159 10.94 -16.06 -12.24
C GLU A 159 9.96 -15.38 -11.28
N GLU A 160 8.92 -16.10 -10.82
CA GLU A 160 7.97 -15.58 -9.84
C GLU A 160 8.63 -15.27 -8.49
N ALA A 161 9.42 -16.21 -7.95
CA ALA A 161 10.12 -16.01 -6.68
C ALA A 161 11.10 -14.83 -6.75
N LEU A 162 11.82 -14.68 -7.86
CA LEU A 162 12.72 -13.54 -8.08
C LEU A 162 11.95 -12.22 -8.18
N ALA A 163 10.83 -12.19 -8.92
CA ALA A 163 9.98 -11.01 -9.02
C ALA A 163 9.45 -10.58 -7.65
N ARG A 164 8.94 -11.53 -6.85
CA ARG A 164 8.45 -11.30 -5.48
C ARG A 164 9.58 -10.84 -4.55
N LEU A 165 10.76 -11.45 -4.61
CA LEU A 165 11.91 -11.05 -3.81
C LEU A 165 12.28 -9.59 -4.08
N LEU A 166 12.37 -9.22 -5.37
CA LEU A 166 12.66 -7.85 -5.76
C LEU A 166 11.59 -6.90 -5.23
N ALA A 167 10.32 -7.14 -5.57
CA ALA A 167 9.18 -6.31 -5.22
C ALA A 167 8.98 -6.16 -3.69
N VAL A 168 8.76 -7.27 -2.99
CA VAL A 168 8.38 -7.30 -1.57
C VAL A 168 9.50 -6.78 -0.66
N ARG A 169 10.77 -6.98 -1.05
CA ARG A 169 11.92 -6.52 -0.26
C ARG A 169 12.48 -5.17 -0.71
N ASN A 170 11.87 -4.52 -1.70
CA ASN A 170 12.32 -3.24 -2.23
C ASN A 170 13.79 -3.27 -2.70
N ILE A 171 14.20 -4.36 -3.35
CA ILE A 171 15.60 -4.57 -3.76
C ILE A 171 15.85 -3.89 -5.11
N ALA A 172 16.94 -3.12 -5.21
CA ALA A 172 17.30 -2.43 -6.45
C ALA A 172 17.50 -3.41 -7.63
N HIS A 173 17.11 -3.01 -8.85
CA HIS A 173 17.23 -3.86 -10.06
C HIS A 173 18.67 -4.32 -10.37
N THR A 174 19.69 -3.64 -9.83
CA THR A 174 21.10 -4.05 -9.99
C THR A 174 21.45 -5.31 -9.21
N PHE A 175 20.63 -5.72 -8.24
CA PHE A 175 20.85 -6.93 -7.44
C PHE A 175 21.03 -8.19 -8.28
N ILE A 176 20.27 -8.32 -9.38
CA ILE A 176 20.38 -9.47 -10.27
C ILE A 176 21.71 -9.51 -11.04
N GLU A 177 22.52 -8.44 -10.99
CA GLU A 177 23.84 -8.38 -11.62
C GLU A 177 24.95 -8.78 -10.62
N TYR A 178 24.62 -9.04 -9.35
CA TYR A 178 25.60 -9.32 -8.31
C TYR A 178 26.14 -10.75 -8.44
N PRO A 179 27.46 -10.94 -8.52
CA PRO A 179 28.09 -12.27 -8.59
C PRO A 179 27.76 -13.15 -7.41
N GLU A 180 27.63 -12.55 -6.23
CA GLU A 180 27.31 -13.24 -4.98
C GLU A 180 25.93 -13.89 -5.09
N PHE A 181 24.95 -13.17 -5.65
CA PHE A 181 23.62 -13.73 -5.92
C PHE A 181 23.71 -14.88 -6.94
N HIS A 182 24.47 -14.71 -8.04
CA HIS A 182 24.67 -15.79 -9.02
C HIS A 182 25.34 -17.01 -8.40
N ALA A 183 26.33 -16.81 -7.54
CA ALA A 183 27.05 -17.88 -6.85
C ALA A 183 26.13 -18.69 -5.93
N VAL A 184 25.24 -18.02 -5.18
CA VAL A 184 24.24 -18.70 -4.35
C VAL A 184 23.36 -19.62 -5.22
N ILE A 185 22.81 -19.11 -6.32
CA ILE A 185 21.95 -19.92 -7.21
C ILE A 185 22.74 -21.08 -7.85
N LEU A 186 23.95 -20.82 -8.34
CA LEU A 186 24.81 -21.83 -8.97
C LEU A 186 25.33 -22.88 -7.98
N SER A 187 25.41 -22.56 -6.68
CA SER A 187 25.73 -23.53 -5.64
C SER A 187 24.62 -24.56 -5.42
N CYS A 188 23.37 -24.18 -5.66
CA CYS A 188 22.22 -25.09 -5.60
C CYS A 188 22.11 -25.94 -6.87
N ASN A 189 22.29 -25.33 -8.06
CA ASN A 189 22.29 -26.04 -9.33
C ASN A 189 23.14 -25.29 -10.37
N TYR A 190 24.27 -25.89 -10.76
CA TYR A 190 25.22 -25.27 -11.69
C TYR A 190 24.70 -25.17 -13.13
N MET A 191 23.64 -25.92 -13.50
CA MET A 191 22.95 -25.80 -14.79
C MET A 191 22.03 -24.57 -14.87
N ALA A 192 21.77 -23.85 -13.77
CA ALA A 192 20.94 -22.65 -13.76
C ALA A 192 21.57 -21.42 -14.45
N ARG A 193 22.78 -21.56 -15.02
CA ARG A 193 23.57 -20.46 -15.61
C ARG A 193 22.80 -19.67 -16.67
N ASP A 194 21.97 -20.35 -17.44
CA ASP A 194 21.20 -19.78 -18.57
C ASP A 194 19.83 -19.23 -18.15
N VAL A 195 19.36 -19.57 -16.95
CA VAL A 195 18.11 -19.06 -16.36
C VAL A 195 18.34 -17.75 -15.60
N LEU A 196 19.56 -17.50 -15.14
CA LEU A 196 19.93 -16.28 -14.42
C LEU A 196 19.77 -15.03 -15.30
N LEU A 197 18.95 -14.08 -14.84
CA LEU A 197 18.89 -12.74 -15.42
C LEU A 197 20.20 -11.99 -15.08
N ARG A 198 20.93 -11.55 -16.12
CA ARG A 198 22.24 -10.87 -15.98
C ARG A 198 22.21 -9.38 -16.26
N SER A 199 21.02 -8.82 -16.46
CA SER A 199 20.88 -7.41 -16.84
C SER A 199 19.70 -6.81 -16.12
N ARG A 200 19.94 -5.76 -15.34
CA ARG A 200 18.92 -4.95 -14.67
C ARG A 200 17.79 -4.47 -15.59
N ARG A 201 18.05 -4.39 -16.91
CA ARG A 201 17.05 -4.04 -17.93
C ARG A 201 16.01 -5.12 -18.17
N ALA A 202 16.27 -6.36 -17.75
CA ALA A 202 15.33 -7.47 -17.83
C ALA A 202 14.28 -7.44 -16.69
N VAL A 203 14.62 -6.85 -15.53
CA VAL A 203 13.74 -6.78 -14.36
C VAL A 203 12.38 -6.13 -14.68
N PRO A 204 12.29 -4.98 -15.38
CA PRO A 204 10.99 -4.40 -15.73
C PRO A 204 10.12 -5.32 -16.60
N LYS A 205 10.72 -6.17 -17.44
CA LYS A 205 9.97 -7.13 -18.26
C LYS A 205 9.45 -8.29 -17.41
N LEU A 206 10.29 -8.79 -16.49
CA LEU A 206 9.92 -9.82 -15.52
C LEU A 206 8.73 -9.33 -14.67
N LEU A 207 8.85 -8.16 -14.05
CA LEU A 207 7.80 -7.60 -13.20
C LEU A 207 6.49 -7.37 -13.95
N LYS A 208 6.53 -6.82 -15.17
CA LYS A 208 5.31 -6.65 -15.99
C LYS A 208 4.63 -7.97 -16.30
N LYS A 209 5.40 -9.03 -16.59
CA LYS A 209 4.86 -10.37 -16.84
C LYS A 209 4.19 -10.92 -15.57
N THR A 210 4.89 -10.88 -14.44
CA THR A 210 4.37 -11.38 -13.15
C THR A 210 3.16 -10.57 -12.68
N PHE A 211 3.18 -9.25 -12.84
CA PHE A 211 2.04 -8.37 -12.55
C PHE A 211 0.80 -8.78 -13.34
N ALA A 212 0.93 -9.00 -14.66
CA ALA A 212 -0.21 -9.42 -15.48
C ALA A 212 -0.78 -10.78 -15.03
N GLN A 213 0.07 -11.72 -14.63
CA GLN A 213 -0.35 -13.02 -14.09
C GLN A 213 -1.06 -12.88 -12.74
N HIS A 214 -0.48 -12.12 -11.80
CA HIS A 214 -1.10 -11.85 -10.50
C HIS A 214 -2.42 -11.10 -10.64
N LYS A 215 -2.51 -10.14 -11.56
CA LYS A 215 -3.74 -9.42 -11.85
C LYS A 215 -4.85 -10.36 -12.31
N GLN A 216 -4.57 -11.30 -13.23
CA GLN A 216 -5.56 -12.30 -13.64
C GLN A 216 -6.00 -13.19 -12.47
N GLY A 217 -5.07 -13.60 -11.61
CA GLY A 217 -5.38 -14.33 -10.38
C GLY A 217 -6.28 -13.52 -9.44
N LEU A 218 -5.99 -12.23 -9.27
CA LEU A 218 -6.77 -11.32 -8.44
C LEU A 218 -8.19 -11.12 -8.99
N VAL A 219 -8.35 -10.93 -10.31
CA VAL A 219 -9.68 -10.84 -10.94
C VAL A 219 -10.51 -12.08 -10.60
N LYS A 220 -9.94 -13.29 -10.72
CA LYS A 220 -10.63 -14.53 -10.33
C LYS A 220 -11.00 -14.54 -8.83
N LYS A 221 -10.10 -14.12 -7.95
CA LYS A 221 -10.37 -14.02 -6.51
C LYS A 221 -11.51 -13.05 -6.20
N LEU A 222 -11.54 -11.88 -6.84
CA LEU A 222 -12.59 -10.88 -6.66
C LEU A 222 -13.96 -11.39 -7.14
N HIS A 223 -14.00 -12.13 -8.25
CA HIS A 223 -15.23 -12.75 -8.74
C HIS A 223 -15.73 -13.88 -7.83
N ASN A 224 -14.81 -14.68 -7.28
CA ASN A 224 -15.11 -15.80 -6.39
C ASN A 224 -15.21 -15.43 -4.91
N SER A 225 -15.14 -14.14 -4.56
CA SER A 225 -15.28 -13.67 -3.18
C SER A 225 -16.64 -14.07 -2.57
N LEU A 226 -16.67 -14.26 -1.25
CA LEU A 226 -17.90 -14.59 -0.51
C LEU A 226 -18.86 -13.41 -0.41
N SER A 227 -18.34 -12.19 -0.51
CA SER A 227 -19.11 -10.95 -0.53
C SER A 227 -19.77 -10.77 -1.90
N SER A 228 -21.05 -10.35 -1.92
CA SER A 228 -21.74 -9.99 -3.17
C SER A 228 -21.15 -8.73 -3.76
N MET A 229 -20.70 -7.81 -2.90
CA MET A 229 -20.06 -6.57 -3.27
C MET A 229 -18.58 -6.55 -2.86
N VAL A 230 -17.83 -5.63 -3.46
CA VAL A 230 -16.48 -5.27 -3.06
C VAL A 230 -16.44 -3.78 -2.73
N HIS A 231 -15.68 -3.42 -1.70
CA HIS A 231 -15.64 -2.06 -1.17
C HIS A 231 -14.30 -1.42 -1.48
N PHE A 232 -14.23 -0.09 -1.44
CA PHE A 232 -13.06 0.64 -1.88
C PHE A 232 -12.59 1.63 -0.81
N THR A 233 -11.28 1.68 -0.58
CA THR A 233 -10.64 2.86 0.01
C THR A 233 -9.87 3.58 -1.07
N ILE A 234 -10.15 4.86 -1.20
CA ILE A 234 -9.52 5.72 -2.21
C ILE A 234 -8.91 6.90 -1.50
N ASP A 235 -7.65 7.15 -1.82
CA ASP A 235 -6.90 8.26 -1.25
C ASP A 235 -5.96 8.86 -2.30
N MET A 236 -5.54 10.09 -2.07
CA MET A 236 -4.63 10.80 -2.95
C MET A 236 -3.41 11.28 -2.19
N TRP A 237 -2.25 11.12 -2.82
CA TRP A 237 -1.00 11.63 -2.30
C TRP A 237 -0.25 12.40 -3.37
N THR A 238 0.23 13.60 -3.02
CA THR A 238 1.11 14.38 -3.89
C THR A 238 2.54 14.30 -3.36
N SER A 239 3.43 13.77 -4.20
CA SER A 239 4.86 13.74 -3.94
C SER A 239 5.43 15.15 -4.03
N SER A 240 5.93 15.69 -2.91
CA SER A 240 6.63 16.97 -2.87
C SER A 240 7.88 16.99 -3.74
N GLU A 241 8.56 15.84 -3.85
CA GLU A 241 9.82 15.67 -4.58
C GLU A 241 9.60 15.61 -6.09
N GLN A 242 8.69 14.75 -6.55
CA GLN A 242 8.46 14.53 -7.98
C GLN A 242 7.37 15.46 -8.56
N LYS A 243 6.68 16.23 -7.71
CA LYS A 243 5.49 17.02 -8.06
C LYS A 243 4.43 16.20 -8.81
N ALA A 244 4.35 14.92 -8.46
CA ALA A 244 3.43 13.95 -9.05
C ALA A 244 2.37 13.57 -8.02
N ALA A 245 1.09 13.64 -8.42
CA ALA A 245 -0.01 13.14 -7.64
C ALA A 245 -0.24 11.66 -7.96
N TYR A 246 -0.64 10.87 -6.98
CA TYR A 246 -0.98 9.46 -7.12
C TYR A 246 -2.34 9.23 -6.49
N GLN A 247 -3.18 8.44 -7.16
CA GLN A 247 -4.45 7.98 -6.61
C GLN A 247 -4.31 6.49 -6.29
N ALA A 248 -4.44 6.14 -5.01
CA ALA A 248 -4.49 4.76 -4.58
C ALA A 248 -5.95 4.30 -4.58
N ILE A 249 -6.25 3.20 -5.28
CA ILE A 249 -7.55 2.53 -5.23
C ILE A 249 -7.32 1.13 -4.69
N VAL A 250 -7.78 0.90 -3.45
CA VAL A 250 -7.66 -0.39 -2.78
C VAL A 250 -9.04 -1.01 -2.68
N VAL A 251 -9.17 -2.27 -3.08
CA VAL A 251 -10.40 -3.05 -2.97
C VAL A 251 -10.37 -3.91 -1.71
N HIS A 252 -11.54 -4.11 -1.09
CA HIS A 252 -11.78 -4.90 0.11
C HIS A 252 -12.90 -5.89 -0.17
N PHE A 253 -12.68 -7.16 0.18
CA PHE A 253 -13.60 -8.27 -0.12
C PHE A 253 -13.41 -9.42 0.88
N VAL A 254 -14.38 -10.33 1.00
CA VAL A 254 -14.20 -11.54 1.81
C VAL A 254 -13.67 -12.67 0.93
N ASP A 255 -12.45 -13.10 1.19
CA ASP A 255 -11.79 -14.14 0.41
C ASP A 255 -12.36 -15.53 0.73
N ALA A 256 -12.68 -16.30 -0.31
CA ALA A 256 -13.35 -17.59 -0.15
C ALA A 256 -12.43 -18.68 0.43
N GLU A 257 -11.13 -18.59 0.20
CA GLU A 257 -10.14 -19.53 0.70
C GLU A 257 -9.86 -19.30 2.18
N THR A 258 -9.50 -18.07 2.54
CA THR A 258 -9.13 -17.71 3.92
C THR A 258 -10.33 -17.45 4.82
N ARG A 259 -11.52 -17.22 4.24
CA ARG A 259 -12.75 -16.81 4.95
C ARG A 259 -12.56 -15.56 5.83
N GLY A 260 -11.64 -14.68 5.43
CA GLY A 260 -11.35 -13.42 6.11
C GLY A 260 -11.49 -12.23 5.16
N VAL A 261 -11.51 -11.02 5.74
CA VAL A 261 -11.40 -9.79 4.94
C VAL A 261 -10.02 -9.75 4.30
N ALA A 262 -10.01 -9.69 2.98
CA ALA A 262 -8.84 -9.51 2.16
C ALA A 262 -8.89 -8.14 1.48
N GLN A 263 -7.72 -7.65 1.11
CA GLN A 263 -7.56 -6.37 0.44
C GLN A 263 -6.50 -6.46 -0.65
N ALA A 264 -6.65 -5.64 -1.69
CA ALA A 264 -5.67 -5.55 -2.77
C ALA A 264 -5.61 -4.14 -3.36
N LEU A 265 -4.40 -3.67 -3.68
CA LEU A 265 -4.20 -2.45 -4.45
C LEU A 265 -4.54 -2.71 -5.91
N LEU A 266 -5.57 -2.04 -6.43
CA LEU A 266 -5.96 -2.16 -7.84
C LEU A 266 -5.20 -1.19 -8.75
N SER A 267 -4.91 0.01 -8.23
CA SER A 267 -4.28 1.10 -8.98
C SER A 267 -3.53 2.06 -8.05
N LEU A 268 -2.34 2.46 -8.49
CA LEU A 268 -1.53 3.55 -7.90
C LEU A 268 -1.01 4.46 -9.03
N ARG A 269 -1.89 4.79 -9.98
CA ARG A 269 -1.51 5.56 -11.16
C ARG A 269 -1.16 6.99 -10.78
N GLU A 270 -0.20 7.53 -11.53
CA GLU A 270 0.05 8.96 -11.54
C GLU A 270 -1.21 9.69 -12.03
N PHE A 271 -1.73 10.56 -11.19
CA PHE A 271 -2.90 11.37 -11.43
C PHE A 271 -2.49 12.66 -12.14
N LYS A 272 -2.80 12.75 -13.43
CA LYS A 272 -2.44 13.90 -14.28
C LYS A 272 -3.60 14.89 -14.33
N GLY A 273 -3.44 16.04 -13.65
CA GLY A 273 -4.42 17.13 -13.65
C GLY A 273 -4.58 17.77 -12.27
N SER A 274 -5.48 18.74 -12.15
CA SER A 274 -5.90 19.24 -10.85
C SER A 274 -6.68 18.16 -10.10
N HIS A 275 -6.58 18.13 -8.76
CA HIS A 275 -7.27 17.19 -7.85
C HIS A 275 -8.80 17.31 -7.85
N ASN A 276 -9.43 17.35 -9.02
CA ASN A 276 -10.86 17.49 -9.21
C ASN A 276 -11.55 16.12 -9.16
N GLY A 277 -12.65 16.01 -8.41
CA GLY A 277 -13.45 14.79 -8.27
C GLY A 277 -13.88 14.15 -9.61
N LYS A 278 -14.12 14.96 -10.65
CA LYS A 278 -14.45 14.46 -12.01
C LYS A 278 -13.37 13.56 -12.60
N LEU A 279 -12.12 13.98 -12.50
CA LEU A 279 -10.98 13.22 -13.03
C LEU A 279 -10.72 11.98 -12.18
N GLN A 280 -10.95 12.07 -10.86
CA GLN A 280 -10.89 10.93 -9.95
C GLN A 280 -11.94 9.88 -10.29
N ALA A 281 -13.18 10.29 -10.59
CA ALA A 281 -14.26 9.39 -11.00
C ALA A 281 -13.89 8.65 -12.29
N LYS A 282 -13.37 9.35 -13.29
CA LYS A 282 -12.91 8.74 -14.55
C LYS A 282 -11.82 7.69 -14.29
N ALA A 283 -10.79 8.03 -13.52
CA ALA A 283 -9.71 7.10 -13.21
C ALA A 283 -10.21 5.86 -12.45
N PHE A 284 -11.18 6.02 -11.54
CA PHE A 284 -11.81 4.90 -10.85
C PHE A 284 -12.62 4.01 -11.81
N LEU A 285 -13.43 4.59 -12.70
CA LEU A 285 -14.25 3.84 -13.65
C LEU A 285 -13.38 3.03 -14.62
N GLU A 286 -12.25 3.58 -15.08
CA GLU A 286 -11.27 2.84 -15.90
C GLU A 286 -10.73 1.60 -15.15
N VAL A 287 -10.48 1.70 -13.84
CA VAL A 287 -10.05 0.57 -13.00
C VAL A 287 -11.18 -0.44 -12.82
N VAL A 288 -12.42 0.01 -12.62
CA VAL A 288 -13.58 -0.87 -12.49
C VAL A 288 -13.80 -1.69 -13.77
N GLU A 289 -13.67 -1.06 -14.95
CA GLU A 289 -13.75 -1.75 -16.24
C GLU A 289 -12.58 -2.73 -16.43
N GLU A 290 -11.37 -2.33 -16.06
CA GLU A 290 -10.17 -3.14 -16.23
C GLU A 290 -10.15 -4.44 -15.37
N TYR A 291 -10.83 -4.43 -14.23
CA TYR A 291 -10.96 -5.58 -13.33
C TYR A 291 -12.34 -6.28 -13.43
N ASP A 292 -13.22 -5.82 -14.33
CA ASP A 292 -14.58 -6.32 -14.53
C ASP A 292 -15.42 -6.32 -13.24
N LEU A 293 -15.43 -5.18 -12.53
CA LEU A 293 -16.07 -5.04 -11.21
C LEU A 293 -17.39 -4.27 -11.24
N ARG A 294 -17.90 -3.87 -12.42
CA ARG A 294 -19.04 -2.94 -12.56
C ARG A 294 -20.28 -3.41 -11.79
N GLY A 295 -20.57 -4.71 -11.80
CA GLY A 295 -21.70 -5.32 -11.08
C GLY A 295 -21.45 -5.65 -9.60
N LYS A 296 -20.25 -5.39 -9.07
CA LYS A 296 -19.87 -5.68 -7.68
C LYS A 296 -19.50 -4.44 -6.86
N VAL A 297 -19.64 -3.24 -7.41
CA VAL A 297 -19.25 -2.00 -6.71
C VAL A 297 -20.11 -1.79 -5.46
N GLY A 298 -19.46 -1.75 -4.30
CA GLY A 298 -20.10 -1.56 -3.01
C GLY A 298 -19.93 -0.14 -2.46
N TYR A 299 -19.15 -0.02 -1.38
CA TYR A 299 -19.06 1.20 -0.55
C TYR A 299 -17.67 1.82 -0.66
N PHE A 300 -17.59 3.13 -0.41
CA PHE A 300 -16.36 3.92 -0.56
C PHE A 300 -15.98 4.57 0.76
N THR A 301 -14.81 4.24 1.30
CA THR A 301 -14.25 4.89 2.48
C THR A 301 -13.11 5.80 2.05
N MET A 302 -13.33 7.11 2.17
CA MET A 302 -12.40 8.15 1.72
C MET A 302 -12.22 9.20 2.81
N ASP A 303 -11.25 10.09 2.65
CA ASP A 303 -11.13 11.26 3.52
C ASP A 303 -12.36 12.20 3.39
N ASN A 304 -12.39 13.22 4.25
CA ASN A 304 -13.55 14.09 4.35
C ASN A 304 -13.49 15.30 3.41
N HIS A 305 -12.70 15.24 2.35
CA HIS A 305 -12.61 16.31 1.37
C HIS A 305 -13.83 16.32 0.43
N ASP A 306 -14.35 17.51 0.11
CA ASP A 306 -15.58 17.69 -0.70
C ASP A 306 -15.43 17.20 -2.16
N ALA A 307 -14.20 17.13 -2.67
CA ALA A 307 -13.92 16.56 -3.98
C ALA A 307 -14.38 15.09 -4.11
N ASN A 308 -14.43 14.35 -2.99
CA ASN A 308 -14.88 12.96 -2.98
C ASN A 308 -16.41 12.87 -3.15
N ASP A 309 -17.17 13.84 -2.64
CA ASP A 309 -18.61 13.93 -2.88
C ASP A 309 -18.89 14.19 -4.37
N THR A 310 -18.07 15.03 -5.02
CA THR A 310 -18.12 15.24 -6.48
C THR A 310 -17.79 13.96 -7.25
N MET A 311 -16.72 13.25 -6.84
CA MET A 311 -16.30 12.00 -7.46
C MET A 311 -17.43 10.95 -7.45
N LEU A 312 -18.05 10.73 -6.29
CA LEU A 312 -19.14 9.75 -6.16
C LEU A 312 -20.39 10.18 -6.94
N GLY A 313 -20.68 11.48 -6.98
CA GLY A 313 -21.76 12.01 -7.82
C GLY A 313 -21.56 11.75 -9.32
N ASP A 314 -20.32 11.70 -9.80
CA ASP A 314 -20.02 11.32 -11.19
C ASP A 314 -20.00 9.80 -11.39
N ILE A 315 -19.51 9.01 -10.43
CA ILE A 315 -19.58 7.54 -10.49
C ILE A 315 -21.04 7.05 -10.53
N ALA A 316 -21.92 7.67 -9.75
CA ALA A 316 -23.34 7.32 -9.68
C ALA A 316 -24.08 7.52 -11.02
N LYS A 317 -23.54 8.30 -11.96
CA LYS A 317 -24.10 8.46 -13.31
C LYS A 317 -23.81 7.27 -14.21
N GLU A 318 -22.77 6.50 -13.90
CA GLU A 318 -22.26 5.41 -14.73
C GLU A 318 -22.55 4.02 -14.13
N ILE A 319 -22.86 3.96 -12.83
CA ILE A 319 -23.20 2.73 -12.10
C ILE A 319 -24.65 2.81 -11.63
N ASP A 320 -25.52 2.03 -12.27
CA ASP A 320 -26.95 2.01 -11.98
C ASP A 320 -27.24 1.61 -10.53
N GLY A 321 -28.18 2.34 -9.90
CA GLY A 321 -28.64 2.06 -8.53
C GLY A 321 -27.68 2.51 -7.42
N LEU A 322 -26.56 3.15 -7.75
CA LEU A 322 -25.60 3.66 -6.77
C LEU A 322 -26.07 5.01 -6.20
N ASP A 323 -26.45 5.02 -4.92
CA ASP A 323 -26.71 6.26 -4.17
C ASP A 323 -25.39 6.86 -3.67
N PRO A 324 -24.93 8.01 -4.21
CA PRO A 324 -23.61 8.56 -3.87
C PRO A 324 -23.49 8.97 -2.40
N ALA A 325 -24.59 9.38 -1.75
CA ALA A 325 -24.54 9.74 -0.34
C ALA A 325 -24.53 8.50 0.55
N ALA A 326 -25.43 7.54 0.28
CA ALA A 326 -25.53 6.32 1.09
C ALA A 326 -24.32 5.37 0.94
N ARG A 327 -23.60 5.45 -0.19
CA ARG A 327 -22.40 4.64 -0.47
C ARG A 327 -21.09 5.29 -0.02
N ARG A 328 -21.13 6.55 0.44
CA ARG A 328 -19.97 7.31 0.92
C ARG A 328 -19.79 7.17 2.43
N LEU A 329 -18.76 6.46 2.83
CA LEU A 329 -18.26 6.47 4.20
C LEU A 329 -17.20 7.55 4.38
N ARG A 330 -17.05 7.94 5.64
CA ARG A 330 -16.15 8.99 6.12
C ARG A 330 -15.04 8.28 6.88
N CYS A 331 -13.79 8.51 6.52
CA CYS A 331 -12.66 7.84 7.19
C CYS A 331 -12.66 8.17 8.69
N SER A 332 -12.92 7.17 9.54
CA SER A 332 -13.07 7.37 11.00
C SER A 332 -11.79 7.92 11.64
N GLY A 333 -10.61 7.43 11.25
CA GLY A 333 -9.32 7.97 11.68
C GLY A 333 -9.12 9.45 11.30
N HIS A 334 -9.58 9.84 10.11
CA HIS A 334 -9.53 11.24 9.68
C HIS A 334 -10.52 12.12 10.46
N ILE A 335 -11.73 11.63 10.76
CA ILE A 335 -12.69 12.32 11.65
C ILE A 335 -12.07 12.57 13.03
N MET A 336 -11.46 11.55 13.63
CA MET A 336 -10.79 11.66 14.93
C MET A 336 -9.68 12.70 14.90
N ASN A 337 -8.84 12.68 13.86
CA ASN A 337 -7.81 13.69 13.68
C ASN A 337 -8.43 15.10 13.58
N LEU A 338 -9.47 15.30 12.77
CA LEU A 338 -10.10 16.62 12.62
C LEU A 338 -10.69 17.16 13.93
N ILE A 339 -11.33 16.32 14.75
CA ILE A 339 -11.88 16.72 16.05
C ILE A 339 -10.75 17.14 17.00
N VAL A 340 -9.68 16.34 17.08
CA VAL A 340 -8.56 16.63 17.97
C VAL A 340 -7.76 17.85 17.52
N GLN A 341 -7.55 18.00 16.21
CA GLN A 341 -6.88 19.16 15.63
C GLN A 341 -7.66 20.45 15.94
N ALA A 342 -9.00 20.40 15.83
CA ALA A 342 -9.88 21.51 16.24
C ALA A 342 -9.68 21.90 17.70
N PHE A 343 -9.56 20.90 18.57
CA PHE A 343 -9.32 21.09 20.00
C PHE A 343 -7.93 21.71 20.28
N LEU A 344 -6.88 21.16 19.67
CA LEU A 344 -5.50 21.56 19.93
C LEU A 344 -5.16 22.95 19.41
N PHE A 345 -5.73 23.39 18.28
CA PHE A 345 -5.19 24.54 17.54
C PHE A 345 -6.18 25.69 17.31
N ARG A 346 -7.11 25.90 18.24
CA ARG A 346 -7.96 27.10 18.26
C ARG A 346 -7.14 28.39 18.36
N SER A 347 -7.44 29.37 17.50
CA SER A 347 -6.85 30.72 17.56
C SER A 347 -7.41 31.56 18.72
N LYS A 348 -6.60 32.47 19.28
CA LYS A 348 -7.02 33.43 20.32
C LYS A 348 -7.93 34.55 19.80
N ALA A 349 -8.10 34.73 18.49
CA ALA A 349 -8.52 36.01 17.94
C ALA A 349 -10.03 36.23 17.71
N LYS A 350 -10.92 35.24 17.93
CA LYS A 350 -12.32 35.38 17.47
C LYS A 350 -13.41 34.96 18.46
N LYS A 351 -14.59 35.58 18.31
CA LYS A 351 -15.82 35.20 19.02
C LYS A 351 -16.22 33.80 18.59
N ILE A 352 -16.82 33.01 19.48
CA ILE A 352 -17.27 31.63 19.22
C ILE A 352 -18.09 31.53 17.90
N GLN A 353 -18.93 32.51 17.60
CA GLN A 353 -19.76 32.58 16.39
C GLN A 353 -18.98 32.79 15.08
N GLU A 354 -17.74 33.29 15.17
CA GLU A 354 -16.85 33.44 14.01
C GLU A 354 -16.02 32.16 13.80
N ASP A 355 -15.70 31.41 14.85
CA ASP A 355 -15.12 30.05 14.74
C ASP A 355 -16.10 29.07 14.07
N GLU A 356 -17.41 29.26 14.28
CA GLU A 356 -18.47 28.54 13.55
C GLU A 356 -18.49 28.85 12.04
N ARG A 357 -18.03 30.04 11.61
CA ARG A 357 -18.07 30.51 10.21
C ARG A 357 -16.75 30.37 9.46
N GLU A 358 -15.61 30.58 10.11
CA GLU A 358 -14.28 30.55 9.48
C GLU A 358 -13.88 29.11 9.08
N GLY A 359 -14.53 28.11 9.68
CA GLY A 359 -14.20 26.72 9.44
C GLY A 359 -12.87 26.37 10.09
N VAL A 360 -12.89 25.37 10.97
CA VAL A 360 -11.72 24.79 11.63
C VAL A 360 -10.57 24.47 10.65
N ASP A 361 -10.88 24.27 9.38
CA ASP A 361 -9.93 23.96 8.31
C ASP A 361 -8.94 25.12 8.06
N GLU A 362 -9.30 26.38 8.32
CA GLU A 362 -8.39 27.54 8.20
C GLU A 362 -7.38 27.63 9.35
N ALA A 363 -7.76 27.24 10.57
CA ALA A 363 -6.86 27.23 11.73
C ALA A 363 -5.81 26.11 11.63
N TYR A 364 -6.24 24.93 11.18
CA TYR A 364 -5.34 23.82 10.84
C TYR A 364 -4.39 24.20 9.70
N GLU A 365 -4.92 24.77 8.62
CA GLU A 365 -4.13 25.18 7.46
C GLU A 365 -3.13 26.29 7.83
N ARG A 366 -3.45 27.17 8.78
CA ARG A 366 -2.50 28.16 9.30
C ARG A 366 -1.31 27.52 10.00
N LEU A 367 -1.53 26.49 10.82
CA LEU A 367 -0.47 25.80 11.54
C LEU A 367 0.40 24.96 10.59
N ARG A 368 -0.24 24.29 9.63
CA ARG A 368 0.47 23.61 8.52
C ARG A 368 1.36 24.60 7.76
N ARG A 369 0.82 25.79 7.42
CA ARG A 369 1.60 26.86 6.77
C ARG A 369 2.72 27.40 7.65
N LEU A 370 2.52 27.49 8.97
CA LEU A 370 3.57 27.92 9.91
C LEU A 370 4.73 26.92 9.90
N SER A 371 4.42 25.64 10.07
CA SER A 371 5.36 24.52 10.02
C SER A 371 6.10 24.49 8.67
N GLU A 372 5.38 24.62 7.55
CA GLU A 372 5.98 24.70 6.21
C GLU A 372 6.86 25.94 6.00
N ARG A 373 6.46 27.10 6.53
CA ARG A 373 7.27 28.34 6.48
C ARG A 373 8.55 28.20 7.30
N GLU A 374 8.49 27.52 8.44
CA GLU A 374 9.66 27.24 9.28
C GLU A 374 10.61 26.23 8.61
N GLU A 375 10.09 25.08 8.17
CA GLU A 375 10.88 24.03 7.50
C GLU A 375 11.45 24.50 6.16
N GLY A 376 10.71 25.35 5.44
CA GLY A 376 11.13 25.98 4.19
C GLY A 376 12.09 27.16 4.37
N GLY A 377 12.43 27.54 5.60
CA GLY A 377 13.32 28.68 5.90
C GLY A 377 12.76 30.05 5.50
N ILE A 378 11.45 30.15 5.30
CA ILE A 378 10.74 31.38 4.92
C ILE A 378 10.68 32.35 6.11
N ILE A 379 10.51 31.80 7.32
CA ILE A 379 10.58 32.55 8.58
C ILE A 379 11.82 32.14 9.37
N THR A 380 12.35 33.09 10.14
CA THR A 380 13.45 32.80 11.07
C THR A 380 12.95 31.94 12.24
N LYS A 381 13.85 31.14 12.85
CA LYS A 381 13.53 30.37 14.06
C LYS A 381 12.96 31.24 15.19
N ALA A 382 13.43 32.49 15.31
CA ALA A 382 12.94 33.43 16.32
C ALA A 382 11.48 33.87 16.03
N GLN A 383 11.14 34.13 14.77
CA GLN A 383 9.77 34.45 14.36
C GLN A 383 8.84 33.24 14.55
N ALA A 384 9.28 32.04 14.16
CA ALA A 384 8.52 30.81 14.39
C ALA A 384 8.25 30.60 15.88
N THR A 385 9.26 30.75 16.74
CA THR A 385 9.11 30.60 18.20
C THR A 385 8.05 31.55 18.78
N GLU A 386 7.98 32.79 18.29
CA GLU A 386 6.97 33.77 18.74
C GLU A 386 5.57 33.43 18.21
N GLU A 387 5.43 33.08 16.93
CA GLU A 387 4.16 32.62 16.35
C GLU A 387 3.64 31.36 17.08
N TRP A 388 4.52 30.45 17.51
CA TRP A 388 4.15 29.28 18.30
C TRP A 388 3.58 29.64 19.68
N ARG A 389 4.09 30.66 20.37
CA ARG A 389 3.58 31.09 21.68
C ARG A 389 2.11 31.54 21.63
N GLU A 390 1.59 31.90 20.46
CA GLU A 390 0.18 32.22 20.29
C GLU A 390 -0.74 31.03 20.64
N PHE A 391 -0.25 29.79 20.47
CA PHE A 391 -0.94 28.53 20.80
C PHE A 391 -0.96 28.19 22.29
N SER A 392 -0.67 29.16 23.18
CA SER A 392 -0.71 29.00 24.65
C SER A 392 0.30 27.96 25.12
N VAL A 393 -0.07 27.13 26.09
CA VAL A 393 0.79 26.12 26.68
C VAL A 393 1.33 25.09 25.68
N LEU A 394 0.56 24.78 24.62
CA LEU A 394 1.01 23.87 23.56
C LEU A 394 2.18 24.47 22.77
N GLY A 395 2.12 25.78 22.51
CA GLY A 395 3.19 26.53 21.87
C GLY A 395 4.47 26.56 22.69
N LYS A 396 4.35 26.84 23.99
CA LYS A 396 5.47 26.77 24.93
C LYS A 396 6.10 25.37 24.94
N LEU A 397 5.27 24.33 25.05
CA LEU A 397 5.74 22.94 25.08
C LEU A 397 6.44 22.53 23.78
N HIS A 398 5.93 22.97 22.62
CA HIS A 398 6.60 22.80 21.33
C HIS A 398 7.98 23.47 21.32
N ASN A 399 8.06 24.74 21.73
CA ASN A 399 9.32 25.48 21.79
C ASN A 399 10.35 24.79 22.70
N LEU A 400 9.92 24.26 23.85
CA LEU A 400 10.78 23.47 24.75
C LEU A 400 11.25 22.17 24.08
N CYS A 401 10.38 21.49 23.32
CA CYS A 401 10.74 20.31 22.55
C CYS A 401 11.79 20.61 21.48
N ILE A 402 11.66 21.74 20.77
CA ILE A 402 12.66 22.20 19.79
C ILE A 402 13.97 22.57 20.50
N TYR A 403 13.91 23.31 21.61
CA TYR A 403 15.10 23.70 22.36
C TYR A 403 15.87 22.49 22.89
N SER A 404 15.18 21.45 23.39
CA SER A 404 15.81 20.18 23.82
C SER A 404 16.63 19.48 22.72
N ARG A 405 16.46 19.89 21.46
CA ARG A 405 17.15 19.34 20.28
C ARG A 405 18.04 20.34 19.57
N SER A 406 18.19 21.54 20.12
CA SER A 406 18.90 22.64 19.46
C SER A 406 20.41 22.39 19.33
N SER A 407 20.99 21.52 20.16
CA SER A 407 22.37 21.07 20.05
C SER A 407 22.55 19.64 20.58
N THR A 408 23.64 18.98 20.18
CA THR A 408 24.00 17.64 20.68
C THR A 408 24.19 17.62 22.20
N SER A 409 24.78 18.68 22.77
CA SER A 409 24.95 18.79 24.23
C SER A 409 23.60 18.83 24.91
N ILE A 410 22.74 19.80 24.56
CA ILE A 410 21.43 19.98 25.18
C ILE A 410 20.57 18.72 25.05
N TYR A 411 20.62 18.05 23.90
CA TYR A 411 19.91 16.80 23.67
C TYR A 411 20.38 15.67 24.61
N ASN A 412 21.69 15.52 24.77
CA ASN A 412 22.26 14.52 25.65
C ASN A 412 21.99 14.85 27.13
N ASP A 413 22.11 16.12 27.51
CA ASP A 413 21.84 16.61 28.87
C ASP A 413 20.36 16.37 29.23
N PHE A 414 19.43 16.77 28.35
CA PHE A 414 18.00 16.49 28.51
C PHE A 414 17.72 14.99 28.65
N LYS A 415 18.32 14.16 27.78
CA LYS A 415 18.11 12.72 27.79
C LYS A 415 18.68 12.07 29.07
N ALA A 416 19.79 12.59 29.60
CA ALA A 416 20.38 12.12 30.84
C ALA A 416 19.48 12.42 32.05
N GLU A 417 18.95 13.64 32.13
CA GLU A 417 18.07 14.08 33.23
C GLU A 417 16.73 13.34 33.23
N ILE A 418 16.05 13.35 32.09
CA ILE A 418 14.70 12.79 31.93
C ILE A 418 14.74 11.26 31.75
N GLY A 419 15.86 10.70 31.29
CA GLY A 419 16.03 9.28 30.98
C GLY A 419 15.49 8.86 29.61
N ARG A 420 14.93 9.80 28.83
CA ARG A 420 14.42 9.57 27.48
C ARG A 420 14.41 10.86 26.67
N ALA A 421 14.37 10.73 25.35
CA ALA A 421 14.10 11.88 24.48
C ALA A 421 12.62 12.24 24.51
N LEU A 422 12.32 13.55 24.50
CA LEU A 422 10.95 14.04 24.42
C LEU A 422 10.38 13.75 23.03
N PRO A 423 9.19 13.14 22.84
CA PRO A 423 8.64 12.90 21.52
C PRO A 423 8.49 14.20 20.71
N ARG A 424 8.86 14.20 19.42
CA ARG A 424 8.64 15.36 18.54
C ARG A 424 7.18 15.36 18.09
N ASP A 425 6.51 16.48 18.27
CA ASP A 425 5.17 16.70 17.76
C ASP A 425 5.18 16.85 16.23
N ASN A 426 4.04 16.57 15.63
CA ASN A 426 3.76 16.65 14.21
C ASN A 426 2.38 17.29 14.05
N ASP A 427 2.38 18.40 13.32
CA ASP A 427 1.21 19.17 12.93
C ASP A 427 0.10 18.33 12.28
N THR A 428 0.44 17.39 11.41
CA THR A 428 -0.56 16.57 10.70
C THR A 428 -1.08 15.37 11.51
N ARG A 429 -0.43 14.99 12.63
CA ARG A 429 -0.73 13.76 13.39
C ARG A 429 -0.85 14.04 14.88
N TRP A 430 -2.08 14.22 15.35
CA TRP A 430 -2.38 14.56 16.74
C TRP A 430 -1.80 13.58 17.79
N ASN A 431 -1.63 12.29 17.46
CA ASN A 431 -1.03 11.29 18.37
C ASN A 431 0.39 11.67 18.83
N SER A 432 1.12 12.43 18.01
CA SER A 432 2.45 12.94 18.38
C SER A 432 2.38 13.98 19.50
N TRP A 433 1.40 14.90 19.43
CA TRP A 433 1.10 15.87 20.48
C TRP A 433 0.68 15.20 21.77
N PHE A 434 -0.20 14.20 21.71
CA PHE A 434 -0.58 13.43 22.90
C PHE A 434 0.64 12.83 23.58
N ARG A 435 1.54 12.16 22.83
CA ARG A 435 2.78 11.58 23.37
C ARG A 435 3.73 12.62 23.95
N LEU A 436 3.84 13.79 23.32
CA LEU A 436 4.65 14.91 23.83
C LEU A 436 4.14 15.35 25.21
N ILE A 437 2.83 15.57 25.33
CA ILE A 437 2.17 15.99 26.57
C ILE A 437 2.28 14.91 27.65
N ASP A 438 2.02 13.66 27.27
CA ASP A 438 2.08 12.48 28.15
C ASP A 438 3.46 12.36 28.81
N VAL A 439 4.54 12.41 28.01
CA VAL A 439 5.91 12.35 28.54
C VAL A 439 6.25 13.55 29.42
N ALA A 440 5.79 14.75 29.05
CA ALA A 440 6.00 15.95 29.86
C ALA A 440 5.32 15.84 31.23
N ILE A 441 4.08 15.31 31.27
CA ILE A 441 3.32 15.11 32.51
C ILE A 441 3.92 13.99 33.37
N GLU A 442 4.25 12.84 32.78
CA GLU A 442 4.87 11.69 33.47
C GLU A 442 6.19 12.10 34.16
N ASN A 443 6.94 13.02 33.55
CA ASN A 443 8.25 13.45 34.03
C ASN A 443 8.24 14.87 34.59
N ARG A 444 7.07 15.38 35.03
CA ARG A 444 6.87 16.78 35.41
C ARG A 444 7.97 17.35 36.30
N ALA A 445 8.34 16.66 37.37
CA ALA A 445 9.35 17.15 38.33
C ALA A 445 10.70 17.41 37.64
N LYS A 446 11.27 16.37 37.01
CA LYS A 446 12.54 16.46 36.28
C LYS A 446 12.48 17.45 35.12
N PHE A 447 11.33 17.56 34.46
CA PHE A 447 11.13 18.51 33.37
C PHE A 447 11.15 19.95 33.89
N MET A 448 10.59 20.21 35.08
CA MET A 448 10.69 21.52 35.73
C MET A 448 12.13 21.84 36.15
N ASP A 449 12.86 20.86 36.70
CA ASP A 449 14.27 21.03 37.08
C ASP A 449 15.11 21.43 35.84
N TRP A 450 14.93 20.72 34.72
CA TRP A 450 15.60 21.05 33.46
C TRP A 450 15.22 22.44 32.91
N ILE A 451 13.94 22.84 33.02
CA ILE A 451 13.51 24.20 32.64
C ILE A 451 14.23 25.23 33.50
N GLN A 452 14.34 24.99 34.81
CA GLN A 452 14.98 25.90 35.75
C GLN A 452 16.48 26.06 35.44
N GLU A 453 17.18 24.96 35.17
CA GLU A 453 18.60 24.98 34.78
C GLU A 453 18.85 25.73 33.47
N ASN A 454 17.88 25.71 32.55
CA ASN A 454 17.98 26.34 31.24
C ASN A 454 17.26 27.71 31.16
N HIS A 455 16.72 28.21 32.28
CA HIS A 455 15.77 29.33 32.30
C HIS A 455 16.25 30.57 31.54
N ALA A 456 17.54 30.91 31.63
CA ALA A 456 18.13 32.06 30.94
C ALA A 456 17.93 32.06 29.40
N LYS A 457 17.72 30.90 28.78
CA LYS A 457 17.53 30.75 27.34
C LYS A 457 16.07 30.51 26.92
N ILE A 458 15.22 30.07 27.85
CA ILE A 458 13.83 29.65 27.58
C ILE A 458 12.79 30.31 28.51
N GLU A 459 13.14 31.41 29.18
CA GLU A 459 12.29 32.14 30.13
C GLU A 459 10.85 32.35 29.65
N LYS A 460 10.67 32.77 28.39
CA LYS A 460 9.34 33.02 27.81
C LYS A 460 8.50 31.75 27.59
N ASP A 461 9.16 30.60 27.51
CA ASP A 461 8.55 29.29 27.27
C ASP A 461 8.50 28.43 28.55
N ALA A 462 8.99 28.96 29.68
CA ALA A 462 8.88 28.29 30.98
C ALA A 462 7.40 28.06 31.33
N LEU A 463 7.12 26.83 31.78
CA LEU A 463 5.77 26.38 32.13
C LEU A 463 5.48 26.68 33.60
N ASP A 464 4.49 27.52 33.85
CA ASP A 464 4.04 27.85 35.21
C ASP A 464 3.01 26.84 35.75
N HIS A 465 2.53 27.06 36.98
CA HIS A 465 1.54 26.16 37.60
C HIS A 465 0.23 26.07 36.80
N ASN A 466 -0.23 27.16 36.19
CA ASN A 466 -1.46 27.17 35.40
C ASN A 466 -1.25 26.47 34.05
N ASP A 467 -0.08 26.62 33.43
CA ASP A 467 0.31 25.90 32.22
C ASP A 467 0.24 24.38 32.45
N TRP A 468 0.81 23.88 33.56
CA TRP A 468 0.75 22.46 33.89
C TRP A 468 -0.69 21.96 34.14
N ASN A 469 -1.55 22.79 34.73
CA ASN A 469 -2.97 22.45 34.91
C ASN A 469 -3.71 22.41 33.56
N GLU A 470 -3.47 23.38 32.66
CA GLU A 470 -4.02 23.36 31.30
C GLU A 470 -3.54 22.12 30.52
N LEU A 471 -2.26 21.74 30.63
CA LEU A 471 -1.73 20.50 30.02
C LEU A 471 -2.41 19.25 30.58
N GLY A 472 -2.66 19.21 31.90
CA GLY A 472 -3.38 18.12 32.55
C GLY A 472 -4.81 17.96 32.02
N ASP A 473 -5.55 19.07 31.90
CA ASP A 473 -6.90 19.06 31.34
C ASP A 473 -6.90 18.60 29.86
N ILE A 474 -5.97 19.11 29.06
CA ILE A 474 -5.78 18.72 27.66
C ILE A 474 -5.47 17.22 27.56
N HIS A 475 -4.53 16.72 28.35
CA HIS A 475 -4.14 15.31 28.37
C HIS A 475 -5.33 14.41 28.72
N ALA A 476 -6.07 14.75 29.79
CA ALA A 476 -7.23 13.98 30.23
C ALA A 476 -8.33 13.91 29.16
N PHE A 477 -8.55 14.99 28.42
CA PHE A 477 -9.49 15.00 27.29
C PHE A 477 -9.01 14.13 26.12
N LEU A 478 -7.74 14.25 25.73
CA LEU A 478 -7.17 13.51 24.61
C LEU A 478 -6.94 12.03 24.89
N GLN A 479 -6.84 11.63 26.15
CA GLN A 479 -6.60 10.24 26.56
C GLN A 479 -7.67 9.29 26.00
N VAL A 480 -8.93 9.73 25.95
CA VAL A 480 -10.03 8.95 25.37
C VAL A 480 -9.83 8.71 23.86
N PHE A 481 -9.44 9.75 23.12
CA PHE A 481 -9.13 9.61 21.70
C PHE A 481 -7.95 8.66 21.49
N HIS A 482 -6.95 8.68 22.38
CA HIS A 482 -5.78 7.81 22.28
C HIS A 482 -6.14 6.34 22.49
N GLN A 483 -6.95 6.09 23.52
CA GLN A 483 -7.48 4.78 23.82
C GLN A 483 -8.30 4.19 22.65
N ILE A 484 -9.09 5.01 21.96
CA ILE A 484 -9.82 4.58 20.77
C ILE A 484 -8.85 4.30 19.63
N SER A 485 -7.95 5.24 19.29
CA SER A 485 -7.03 5.07 18.16
C SER A 485 -6.04 3.91 18.30
N VAL A 486 -5.64 3.55 19.52
CA VAL A 486 -4.81 2.36 19.77
C VAL A 486 -5.60 1.07 19.48
N ARG A 487 -6.91 1.05 19.75
CA ARG A 487 -7.79 -0.09 19.48
C ARG A 487 -8.20 -0.18 18.01
N GLN A 488 -8.36 0.95 17.33
CA GLN A 488 -8.67 1.05 15.89
C GLN A 488 -7.53 0.57 14.96
N GLY A 489 -6.68 -0.37 15.39
CA GLY A 489 -5.59 -0.95 14.59
C GLY A 489 -6.07 -1.74 13.37
N ARG A 490 -5.29 -2.75 12.96
CA ARG A 490 -5.54 -3.55 11.73
C ARG A 490 -6.89 -4.27 11.66
N GLU A 491 -7.64 -4.35 12.75
CA GLU A 491 -8.82 -5.20 12.91
C GLU A 491 -10.12 -4.42 13.14
N ASN A 492 -10.10 -3.08 13.00
CA ASN A 492 -11.27 -2.24 13.22
C ASN A 492 -12.38 -2.57 12.20
N THR A 493 -13.60 -2.82 12.70
CA THR A 493 -14.79 -3.14 11.90
C THR A 493 -15.80 -1.99 11.91
N LEU A 494 -16.75 -2.01 10.97
CA LEU A 494 -17.69 -0.90 10.79
C LEU A 494 -18.59 -0.65 12.02
N ASP A 495 -18.97 -1.70 12.74
CA ASP A 495 -19.79 -1.63 13.97
C ASP A 495 -19.09 -0.91 15.13
N GLU A 496 -17.75 -0.92 15.15
CA GLU A 496 -17.01 -0.15 16.15
C GLU A 496 -17.10 1.35 15.90
N VAL A 497 -17.27 1.81 14.64
CA VAL A 497 -17.27 3.24 14.32
C VAL A 497 -18.40 3.98 15.02
N LEU A 498 -19.64 3.50 14.90
CA LEU A 498 -20.78 4.15 15.54
C LEU A 498 -20.71 4.01 17.07
N SER A 499 -20.25 2.86 17.57
CA SER A 499 -20.02 2.65 19.00
C SER A 499 -19.00 3.63 19.59
N HIS A 500 -17.90 3.89 18.87
CA HIS A 500 -16.91 4.90 19.23
C HIS A 500 -17.53 6.31 19.22
N MET A 501 -18.38 6.62 18.24
CA MET A 501 -19.08 7.90 18.16
C MET A 501 -20.07 8.10 19.32
N ASP A 502 -20.88 7.09 19.67
CA ASP A 502 -21.77 7.13 20.84
C ASP A 502 -20.97 7.35 22.14
N PHE A 503 -19.85 6.62 22.29
CA PHE A 503 -18.96 6.78 23.45
C PHE A 503 -18.34 8.18 23.52
N LEU A 504 -17.90 8.73 22.39
CA LEU A 504 -17.42 10.11 22.32
C LEU A 504 -18.52 11.11 22.67
N HIS A 505 -19.75 10.91 22.20
CA HIS A 505 -20.88 11.76 22.58
C HIS A 505 -21.10 11.78 24.10
N HIS A 506 -21.01 10.61 24.76
CA HIS A 506 -21.04 10.52 26.22
C HIS A 506 -19.84 11.21 26.88
N HIS A 507 -18.63 11.02 26.35
CA HIS A 507 -17.42 11.66 26.85
C HIS A 507 -17.51 13.19 26.78
N PHE A 508 -17.92 13.72 25.63
CA PHE A 508 -18.20 15.13 25.42
C PHE A 508 -19.24 15.61 26.43
N THR A 509 -20.40 14.97 26.52
CA THR A 509 -21.49 15.33 27.45
C THR A 509 -21.03 15.37 28.91
N ARG A 510 -20.26 14.37 29.35
CA ARG A 510 -19.71 14.33 30.71
C ARG A 510 -18.71 15.46 30.94
N THR A 511 -17.87 15.72 29.94
CA THR A 511 -16.83 16.75 29.97
C THR A 511 -17.49 18.13 30.09
N LYS A 512 -18.54 18.43 29.32
CA LYS A 512 -19.30 19.69 29.41
C LYS A 512 -19.77 20.05 30.82
N ASN A 513 -20.06 19.05 31.65
CA ASN A 513 -20.56 19.24 33.02
C ASN A 513 -19.44 19.33 34.08
N ARG A 514 -18.15 19.25 33.70
CA ARG A 514 -17.01 19.40 34.61
C ARG A 514 -16.62 20.87 34.76
N ALA A 515 -16.12 21.22 35.95
CA ALA A 515 -15.39 22.48 36.14
C ALA A 515 -14.01 22.36 35.49
N PHE A 516 -13.62 23.34 34.68
CA PHE A 516 -12.32 23.38 34.01
C PHE A 516 -11.42 24.47 34.58
N SER A 517 -10.11 24.28 34.46
CA SER A 517 -9.09 25.16 35.03
C SER A 517 -9.11 26.59 34.45
N GLY A 518 -9.68 26.79 33.25
CA GLY A 518 -9.83 28.14 32.70
C GLY A 518 -10.70 28.27 31.44
N PRO A 519 -11.11 29.51 31.06
CA PRO A 519 -12.00 29.78 29.93
C PRO A 519 -11.47 29.31 28.57
N ARG A 520 -10.14 29.19 28.43
CA ARG A 520 -9.47 28.77 27.18
C ARG A 520 -9.74 27.30 26.86
N PHE A 521 -9.71 26.42 27.87
CA PHE A 521 -10.04 25.01 27.68
C PHE A 521 -11.46 24.86 27.15
N TYR A 522 -12.43 25.55 27.76
CA TYR A 522 -13.83 25.50 27.34
C TYR A 522 -13.99 25.90 25.87
N ALA A 523 -13.27 26.93 25.40
CA ALA A 523 -13.33 27.35 24.02
C ALA A 523 -12.76 26.29 23.05
N ARG A 524 -11.63 25.66 23.39
CA ARG A 524 -11.07 24.51 22.64
C ARG A 524 -12.06 23.35 22.56
N PHE A 525 -12.61 23.00 23.72
CA PHE A 525 -13.60 21.94 23.87
C PHE A 525 -14.86 22.19 23.03
N HIS A 526 -15.38 23.41 23.04
CA HIS A 526 -16.60 23.76 22.32
C HIS A 526 -16.44 23.63 20.81
N VAL A 527 -15.33 24.08 20.24
CA VAL A 527 -15.06 23.92 18.79
C VAL A 527 -14.89 22.43 18.43
N ALA A 528 -14.23 21.66 19.29
CA ALA A 528 -14.11 20.21 19.11
C ALA A 528 -15.49 19.52 19.14
N TRP A 529 -16.37 19.95 20.05
CA TRP A 529 -17.75 19.46 20.13
C TRP A 529 -18.52 19.72 18.83
N LEU A 530 -18.47 20.95 18.30
CA LEU A 530 -19.15 21.30 17.05
C LEU A 530 -18.65 20.46 15.86
N LYS A 531 -17.33 20.24 15.78
CA LYS A 531 -16.74 19.38 14.75
C LYS A 531 -17.18 17.92 14.92
N PHE A 532 -17.23 17.43 16.16
CA PHE A 532 -17.74 16.10 16.48
C PHE A 532 -19.21 15.94 16.08
N GLU A 533 -20.10 16.87 16.46
CA GLU A 533 -21.52 16.84 16.09
C GLU A 533 -21.73 16.82 14.58
N LYS A 534 -20.97 17.64 13.83
CA LYS A 534 -21.01 17.61 12.36
C LYS A 534 -20.76 16.20 11.83
N TYR A 535 -19.69 15.53 12.27
CA TYR A 535 -19.36 14.19 11.76
C TYR A 535 -20.26 13.10 12.32
N TYR A 536 -20.77 13.25 13.53
CA TYR A 536 -21.77 12.38 14.11
C TYR A 536 -23.04 12.39 13.23
N GLN A 537 -23.55 13.57 12.87
CA GLN A 537 -24.71 13.72 11.96
C GLN A 537 -24.44 13.14 10.57
N LEU A 538 -23.22 13.28 10.03
CA LEU A 538 -22.87 12.70 8.73
C LEU A 538 -22.94 11.17 8.71
N THR A 539 -22.90 10.48 9.87
CA THR A 539 -23.13 9.03 9.91
C THR A 539 -24.54 8.64 9.48
N GLU A 540 -25.53 9.53 9.65
CA GLU A 540 -26.91 9.29 9.24
C GLU A 540 -27.07 9.20 7.71
N GLN A 541 -26.15 9.82 6.94
CA GLN A 541 -26.18 9.77 5.48
C GLN A 541 -25.91 8.37 4.92
N ALA A 542 -25.13 7.56 5.64
CA ALA A 542 -24.75 6.22 5.25
C ALA A 542 -25.32 5.19 6.25
N PRO A 543 -26.51 4.61 5.99
CA PRO A 543 -27.18 3.73 6.95
C PRO A 543 -26.39 2.47 7.32
N VAL A 544 -25.31 2.14 6.60
CA VAL A 544 -24.45 1.00 6.91
C VAL A 544 -23.71 1.11 8.24
N TYR A 545 -23.47 2.32 8.76
CA TYR A 545 -22.94 2.45 10.13
C TYR A 545 -23.91 1.84 11.16
N VAL A 546 -25.21 2.10 11.00
CA VAL A 546 -26.27 1.50 11.82
C VAL A 546 -26.42 0.02 11.49
N ALA A 547 -26.29 -0.37 10.23
CA ALA A 547 -26.41 -1.76 9.82
C ALA A 547 -25.34 -2.64 10.49
N GLY A 548 -24.11 -2.15 10.65
CA GLY A 548 -23.06 -2.83 11.43
C GLY A 548 -23.52 -3.17 12.85
N ILE A 549 -24.14 -2.21 13.55
CA ILE A 549 -24.70 -2.43 14.89
C ILE A 549 -25.87 -3.43 14.87
N LEU A 550 -26.83 -3.25 13.96
CA LEU A 550 -28.03 -4.07 13.90
C LEU A 550 -27.72 -5.54 13.56
N LEU A 551 -26.70 -5.78 12.74
CA LEU A 551 -26.26 -7.11 12.33
C LEU A 551 -25.21 -7.71 13.27
N HIS A 552 -24.73 -6.94 14.26
CA HIS A 552 -23.80 -7.46 15.26
C HIS A 552 -24.57 -8.32 16.30
N PRO A 553 -24.23 -9.61 16.49
CA PRO A 553 -25.02 -10.52 17.34
C PRO A 553 -25.15 -10.09 18.80
N ALA A 554 -24.11 -9.43 19.35
CA ALA A 554 -24.11 -8.93 20.72
C ALA A 554 -24.77 -7.55 20.88
N LEU A 555 -24.98 -6.77 19.81
CA LEU A 555 -25.49 -5.40 19.90
C LEU A 555 -26.97 -5.35 19.52
N ARG A 556 -27.29 -5.65 18.25
CA ARG A 556 -28.65 -5.68 17.68
C ARG A 556 -29.42 -4.37 17.94
N LYS A 557 -30.76 -4.41 17.81
CA LYS A 557 -31.61 -3.25 18.08
C LYS A 557 -31.57 -2.81 19.56
N SER A 558 -31.32 -3.73 20.49
CA SER A 558 -31.28 -3.42 21.92
C SER A 558 -30.20 -2.39 22.24
N TYR A 559 -29.00 -2.50 21.65
CA TYR A 559 -27.94 -1.50 21.80
C TYR A 559 -28.42 -0.09 21.42
N LEU A 560 -29.03 0.08 20.24
CA LEU A 560 -29.53 1.40 19.81
C LEU A 560 -30.66 1.90 20.71
N SER A 561 -31.51 0.98 21.20
CA SER A 561 -32.62 1.34 22.09
C SER A 561 -32.12 1.85 23.44
N GLU A 562 -30.98 1.34 23.92
CA GLU A 562 -30.30 1.77 25.14
C GLU A 562 -29.52 3.08 24.92
N GLN A 563 -28.64 3.13 23.91
CA GLN A 563 -27.79 4.30 23.69
C GLN A 563 -28.59 5.54 23.27
N TRP A 564 -29.67 5.34 22.52
CA TRP A 564 -30.54 6.41 22.03
C TRP A 564 -31.89 6.44 22.75
N GLU A 565 -31.94 6.00 24.01
CA GLU A 565 -33.17 5.96 24.84
C GLU A 565 -33.92 7.30 24.84
N ARG A 566 -33.17 8.41 24.87
CA ARG A 566 -33.73 9.78 24.86
C ARG A 566 -34.38 10.17 23.53
N ASN A 567 -34.08 9.47 22.45
CA ASN A 567 -34.57 9.76 21.10
C ASN A 567 -35.10 8.49 20.39
N PRO A 568 -36.23 7.91 20.81
CA PRO A 568 -36.75 6.67 20.21
C PRO A 568 -37.03 6.77 18.70
N ALA A 569 -37.33 7.98 18.22
CA ALA A 569 -37.52 8.25 16.78
C ALA A 569 -36.25 7.97 15.96
N TRP A 570 -35.06 8.20 16.53
CA TRP A 570 -33.78 7.91 15.85
C TRP A 570 -33.63 6.41 15.61
N VAL A 571 -33.96 5.58 16.61
CA VAL A 571 -33.92 4.11 16.48
C VAL A 571 -34.88 3.65 15.38
N SER A 572 -36.11 4.17 15.37
CA SER A 572 -37.11 3.81 14.35
C SER A 572 -36.66 4.20 12.93
N ASN A 573 -36.16 5.41 12.75
CA ASN A 573 -35.67 5.91 11.46
C ASN A 573 -34.45 5.12 10.97
N ALA A 574 -33.52 4.82 11.87
CA ALA A 574 -32.32 4.06 11.57
C ALA A 574 -32.65 2.62 11.16
N VAL A 575 -33.53 1.93 11.89
CA VAL A 575 -34.03 0.60 11.52
C VAL A 575 -34.76 0.63 10.17
N LYS A 576 -35.56 1.67 9.91
CA LYS A 576 -36.25 1.84 8.62
C LYS A 576 -35.24 2.01 7.46
N ALA A 577 -34.17 2.78 7.67
CA ALA A 577 -33.13 3.00 6.68
C ALA A 577 -32.38 1.69 6.34
N VAL A 578 -31.98 0.91 7.35
CA VAL A 578 -31.31 -0.38 7.14
C VAL A 578 -32.26 -1.42 6.51
N ARG A 579 -33.54 -1.42 6.91
CA ARG A 579 -34.58 -2.26 6.28
C ARG A 579 -34.76 -1.96 4.80
N LYS A 580 -34.61 -0.70 4.40
CA LYS A 580 -34.64 -0.32 2.98
C LYS A 580 -33.55 -1.07 2.22
N ILE A 581 -32.29 -1.00 2.70
CA ILE A 581 -31.15 -1.73 2.12
C ILE A 581 -31.46 -3.24 2.02
N TRP A 582 -31.90 -3.86 3.13
CA TRP A 582 -32.27 -5.28 3.17
C TRP A 582 -33.29 -5.64 2.09
N SER A 583 -34.36 -4.86 1.99
CA SER A 583 -35.49 -5.15 1.11
C SER A 583 -35.15 -4.94 -0.37
N THR A 584 -34.31 -3.95 -0.69
CA THR A 584 -33.97 -3.60 -2.08
C THR A 584 -32.83 -4.43 -2.65
N GLU A 585 -31.84 -4.81 -1.82
CA GLU A 585 -30.58 -5.38 -2.33
C GLU A 585 -30.42 -6.88 -2.04
N TYR A 586 -31.07 -7.42 -1.00
CA TYR A 586 -30.77 -8.79 -0.52
C TYR A 586 -31.99 -9.70 -0.46
N LYS A 587 -33.16 -9.18 -0.06
CA LYS A 587 -34.35 -9.99 0.20
C LYS A 587 -34.87 -10.74 -1.03
N SER A 588 -34.70 -10.20 -2.22
CA SER A 588 -35.14 -10.81 -3.49
C SER A 588 -34.13 -11.80 -4.09
N TYR A 589 -32.97 -11.99 -3.46
CA TYR A 589 -31.93 -12.85 -3.99
C TYR A 589 -32.36 -14.32 -3.97
N GLN A 590 -32.21 -15.01 -5.10
CA GLN A 590 -32.47 -16.45 -5.21
C GLN A 590 -31.19 -17.22 -4.88
N LEU A 591 -31.26 -18.06 -3.84
CA LEU A 591 -30.17 -18.94 -3.50
C LEU A 591 -29.97 -19.97 -4.63
N PRO A 592 -28.73 -20.32 -4.98
CA PRO A 592 -28.47 -21.42 -5.91
C PRO A 592 -29.15 -22.69 -5.42
N ASP A 593 -29.84 -23.41 -6.31
CA ASP A 593 -30.40 -24.72 -5.99
C ASP A 593 -29.27 -25.60 -5.44
N LYS A 594 -29.40 -26.06 -4.19
CA LYS A 594 -28.56 -27.15 -3.71
C LYS A 594 -28.76 -28.28 -4.71
N GLN A 595 -27.70 -28.71 -5.40
CA GLN A 595 -27.71 -29.93 -6.21
C GLN A 595 -28.41 -30.97 -5.34
N GLN A 596 -29.58 -31.42 -5.79
CA GLN A 596 -30.38 -32.38 -5.06
C GLN A 596 -29.52 -33.63 -4.86
N GLU A 597 -28.89 -33.73 -3.68
CA GLU A 597 -28.53 -35.02 -3.13
C GLU A 597 -29.78 -35.86 -3.26
N LYS A 598 -29.68 -36.99 -3.97
CA LYS A 598 -30.78 -37.92 -4.22
C LYS A 598 -31.58 -38.05 -2.93
N ARG A 599 -32.75 -37.41 -2.85
CA ARG A 599 -33.65 -37.54 -1.71
C ARG A 599 -33.98 -39.03 -1.65
N GLN A 600 -33.44 -39.73 -0.66
CA GLN A 600 -33.98 -41.03 -0.28
C GLN A 600 -35.46 -40.81 0.04
N GLU A 601 -36.33 -41.69 -0.47
CA GLU A 601 -37.73 -41.68 -0.06
C GLU A 601 -37.79 -41.88 1.46
N LEU A 602 -38.21 -40.83 2.17
CA LEU A 602 -38.35 -40.87 3.62
C LEU A 602 -39.51 -41.82 3.96
N ASP A 603 -39.29 -42.69 4.94
CA ASP A 603 -40.34 -43.54 5.47
C ASP A 603 -41.42 -42.71 6.20
N GLU A 604 -42.50 -43.37 6.62
CA GLU A 604 -43.64 -42.71 7.27
C GLU A 604 -43.25 -42.07 8.61
N PHE A 605 -42.33 -42.69 9.35
CA PHE A 605 -41.85 -42.18 10.63
C PHE A 605 -40.98 -40.94 10.45
N ASP A 606 -40.07 -40.95 9.48
CA ASP A 606 -39.23 -39.80 9.14
C ASP A 606 -40.07 -38.64 8.59
N ARG A 607 -41.12 -38.90 7.80
CA ARG A 607 -42.08 -37.88 7.35
C ARG A 607 -42.86 -37.26 8.51
N TRP A 608 -43.36 -38.10 9.43
CA TRP A 608 -44.04 -37.63 10.64
C TRP A 608 -43.08 -36.81 11.52
N ARG A 609 -41.87 -37.31 11.75
CA ARG A 609 -40.82 -36.65 12.53
C ARG A 609 -40.44 -35.29 11.95
N GLN A 610 -40.30 -35.22 10.62
CA GLN A 610 -40.04 -33.96 9.91
C GLN A 610 -41.21 -32.99 10.05
N LYS A 611 -42.46 -33.47 9.99
CA LYS A 611 -43.66 -32.65 10.20
C LYS A 611 -43.75 -32.11 11.64
N VAL A 612 -43.48 -32.96 12.64
CA VAL A 612 -43.46 -32.57 14.06
C VAL A 612 -42.40 -31.51 14.32
N TYR A 613 -41.18 -31.68 13.82
CA TYR A 613 -40.10 -30.69 13.98
C TYR A 613 -40.26 -29.44 13.09
N SER A 614 -41.02 -29.52 11.99
CA SER A 614 -41.34 -28.36 11.15
C SER A 614 -42.40 -27.43 11.73
N THR A 615 -43.06 -27.83 12.82
CA THR A 615 -44.12 -27.03 13.46
C THR A 615 -43.49 -25.97 14.37
N ALA A 616 -42.79 -24.99 13.79
CA ALA A 616 -42.33 -23.81 14.51
C ALA A 616 -42.18 -22.57 13.61
N SER A 617 -42.93 -21.55 13.99
CA SER A 617 -42.86 -20.12 13.63
C SER A 617 -43.56 -19.66 12.35
N GLU A 618 -44.47 -18.69 12.53
CA GLU A 618 -44.77 -17.68 11.51
C GLU A 618 -43.44 -17.29 10.84
N VAL A 619 -43.37 -17.33 9.50
CA VAL A 619 -42.16 -16.95 8.75
C VAL A 619 -41.95 -15.45 8.94
N LYS A 620 -41.33 -15.06 10.05
CA LYS A 620 -40.83 -13.71 10.26
C LYS A 620 -39.66 -13.50 9.31
N ASP A 621 -39.71 -12.39 8.60
CA ASP A 621 -38.62 -11.89 7.77
C ASP A 621 -37.27 -12.02 8.52
N GLU A 622 -36.23 -12.53 7.85
CA GLU A 622 -34.95 -12.85 8.51
C GLU A 622 -34.36 -11.64 9.24
N PHE A 623 -34.45 -10.45 8.65
CA PHE A 623 -33.96 -9.22 9.24
C PHE A 623 -34.69 -8.93 10.56
N ASP A 624 -36.03 -9.00 10.57
CA ASP A 624 -36.82 -8.80 11.79
C ASP A 624 -36.52 -9.85 12.85
N ARG A 625 -36.49 -11.12 12.45
CA ARG A 625 -36.20 -12.21 13.37
C ARG A 625 -34.83 -12.03 14.04
N PHE A 626 -33.84 -11.53 13.31
CA PHE A 626 -32.51 -11.29 13.85
C PHE A 626 -32.46 -10.06 14.77
N ILE A 627 -32.84 -8.87 14.28
CA ILE A 627 -32.60 -7.62 15.02
C ILE A 627 -33.42 -7.50 16.30
N TYR A 628 -34.60 -8.14 16.35
CA TYR A 628 -35.47 -8.17 17.53
C TYR A 628 -35.21 -9.37 18.44
N GLY A 629 -34.37 -10.33 18.02
CA GLY A 629 -33.98 -11.46 18.85
C GLY A 629 -33.01 -11.06 19.97
N SER A 630 -32.93 -11.89 21.01
CA SER A 630 -32.01 -11.68 22.15
C SER A 630 -30.55 -11.59 21.74
N GLN A 631 -29.79 -10.71 22.39
CA GLN A 631 -28.35 -10.56 22.17
C GLN A 631 -27.62 -11.88 22.41
N VAL A 632 -26.61 -12.15 21.58
CA VAL A 632 -25.78 -13.36 21.64
C VAL A 632 -24.34 -12.93 21.86
N GLY A 633 -23.71 -13.42 22.94
CA GLY A 633 -22.30 -13.21 23.18
C GLY A 633 -21.45 -13.99 22.17
N ILE A 634 -20.51 -13.31 21.52
CA ILE A 634 -19.63 -13.90 20.49
C ILE A 634 -18.19 -14.13 20.99
N GLY A 635 -17.90 -13.87 22.27
CA GLY A 635 -16.57 -14.08 22.82
C GLY A 635 -15.52 -13.18 22.15
N GLN A 636 -14.43 -13.77 21.65
CA GLN A 636 -13.33 -13.06 20.98
C GLN A 636 -13.47 -12.99 19.45
N GLN A 637 -14.47 -13.65 18.86
CA GLN A 637 -14.64 -13.67 17.41
C GLN A 637 -15.27 -12.37 16.92
N THR A 638 -14.97 -11.99 15.67
CA THR A 638 -15.60 -10.85 15.03
C THR A 638 -17.03 -11.21 14.58
N ALA A 639 -17.89 -10.21 14.39
CA ALA A 639 -19.22 -10.45 13.84
C ALA A 639 -19.18 -11.15 12.47
N LEU A 640 -18.21 -10.82 11.61
CA LEU A 640 -18.01 -11.51 10.33
C LEU A 640 -17.73 -13.01 10.53
N GLN A 641 -16.85 -13.37 11.46
CA GLN A 641 -16.53 -14.76 11.74
C GLN A 641 -17.78 -15.53 12.20
N TRP A 642 -18.59 -14.92 13.07
CA TRP A 642 -19.86 -15.49 13.50
C TRP A 642 -20.83 -15.70 12.33
N TRP A 643 -20.99 -14.72 11.44
CA TRP A 643 -21.84 -14.83 10.24
C TRP A 643 -21.35 -15.87 9.24
N LEU A 644 -20.05 -16.16 9.24
CA LEU A 644 -19.44 -17.19 8.40
C LEU A 644 -19.56 -18.59 8.98
N GLU A 645 -20.03 -18.78 10.21
CA GLU A 645 -20.30 -20.11 10.77
C GLU A 645 -21.39 -20.83 9.95
N PRO A 646 -21.22 -22.13 9.63
CA PRO A 646 -22.20 -22.88 8.83
C PRO A 646 -23.62 -22.84 9.41
N THR A 647 -23.75 -22.94 10.72
CA THR A 647 -25.03 -22.88 11.46
C THR A 647 -25.76 -21.55 11.25
N GLN A 648 -25.03 -20.42 11.23
CA GLN A 648 -25.65 -19.11 11.02
C GLN A 648 -26.05 -18.91 9.57
N ARG A 649 -25.25 -19.41 8.62
CA ARG A 649 -25.59 -19.39 7.20
C ARG A 649 -26.80 -20.26 6.86
N GLU A 650 -27.03 -21.34 7.61
CA GLU A 650 -28.25 -22.15 7.49
C GLU A 650 -29.45 -21.47 8.14
N ASN A 651 -29.26 -20.84 9.30
CA ASN A 651 -30.32 -20.15 10.02
C ASN A 651 -30.76 -18.85 9.33
N PHE A 652 -29.87 -18.15 8.63
CA PHE A 652 -30.08 -16.83 8.06
C PHE A 652 -29.43 -16.72 6.66
N PRO A 653 -29.86 -17.53 5.68
CA PRO A 653 -29.15 -17.70 4.41
C PRO A 653 -29.14 -16.45 3.52
N LEU A 654 -30.14 -15.58 3.65
CA LEU A 654 -30.18 -14.32 2.90
C LEU A 654 -29.53 -13.19 3.69
N LEU A 655 -29.83 -13.09 4.99
CA LEU A 655 -29.30 -12.03 5.85
C LEU A 655 -27.78 -12.14 6.04
N CYS A 656 -27.22 -13.36 6.04
CA CYS A 656 -25.76 -13.53 6.13
C CYS A 656 -25.03 -12.86 4.94
N ARG A 657 -25.65 -12.79 3.75
CA ARG A 657 -25.06 -12.10 2.59
C ARG A 657 -24.89 -10.60 2.86
N MET A 658 -25.94 -9.98 3.41
CA MET A 658 -25.92 -8.57 3.82
C MET A 658 -24.88 -8.32 4.91
N ALA A 659 -24.80 -9.21 5.90
CA ALA A 659 -23.82 -9.09 6.97
C ALA A 659 -22.37 -9.22 6.45
N ILE A 660 -22.10 -10.18 5.56
CA ILE A 660 -20.77 -10.37 4.96
C ILE A 660 -20.33 -9.12 4.20
N ASP A 661 -21.22 -8.53 3.38
CA ASP A 661 -20.92 -7.29 2.67
C ASP A 661 -20.65 -6.13 3.66
N ILE A 662 -21.49 -5.95 4.68
CA ILE A 662 -21.34 -4.83 5.63
C ILE A 662 -20.06 -4.95 6.48
N PHE A 663 -19.76 -6.12 7.02
CA PHE A 663 -18.57 -6.30 7.87
C PHE A 663 -17.26 -6.35 7.06
N CYS A 664 -17.34 -6.37 5.73
CA CYS A 664 -16.20 -6.22 4.84
C CYS A 664 -15.87 -4.75 4.52
N ILE A 665 -16.74 -3.80 4.88
CA ILE A 665 -16.52 -2.39 4.60
C ILE A 665 -15.42 -1.85 5.55
N PRO A 666 -14.31 -1.31 5.01
CA PRO A 666 -13.24 -0.77 5.85
C PRO A 666 -13.67 0.54 6.51
N PRO A 667 -13.47 0.74 7.82
CA PRO A 667 -13.84 1.98 8.51
C PRO A 667 -12.83 3.12 8.30
N MET A 668 -11.67 2.85 7.69
CA MET A 668 -10.60 3.82 7.45
C MET A 668 -9.87 3.59 6.13
N SER A 669 -9.31 4.66 5.56
CA SER A 669 -8.45 4.63 4.37
C SER A 669 -6.96 4.34 4.67
N THR A 670 -6.63 3.84 5.86
CA THR A 670 -5.22 3.65 6.32
C THR A 670 -4.37 2.78 5.39
N GLU A 671 -4.97 1.91 4.60
CA GLU A 671 -4.24 1.02 3.69
C GLU A 671 -3.67 1.79 2.50
N ALA A 672 -4.40 2.78 2.00
CA ALA A 672 -3.87 3.71 1.01
C ALA A 672 -2.70 4.53 1.57
N GLU A 673 -2.79 5.01 2.82
CA GLU A 673 -1.69 5.72 3.49
C GLU A 673 -0.43 4.84 3.68
N ARG A 674 -0.62 3.55 3.97
CA ARG A 674 0.49 2.57 4.07
C ARG A 674 1.15 2.36 2.71
N ILE A 675 0.36 2.27 1.64
CA ILE A 675 0.86 2.18 0.27
C ILE A 675 1.68 3.42 -0.07
N PHE A 676 1.20 4.63 0.26
CA PHE A 676 1.97 5.86 0.05
C PHE A 676 3.26 5.89 0.85
N SER A 677 3.24 5.42 2.09
CA SER A 677 4.46 5.33 2.92
C SER A 677 5.51 4.38 2.32
N GLY A 678 5.07 3.30 1.69
CA GLY A 678 5.92 2.39 0.92
C GLY A 678 6.44 3.03 -0.37
N ALA A 679 5.53 3.56 -1.19
CA ALA A 679 5.84 4.21 -2.46
C ALA A 679 6.78 5.41 -2.29
N ARG A 680 6.63 6.19 -1.22
CA ARG A 680 7.53 7.32 -0.92
C ARG A 680 8.99 6.90 -0.82
N ARG A 681 9.29 5.68 -0.35
CA ARG A 681 10.67 5.15 -0.31
C ARG A 681 11.23 4.77 -1.69
N GLN A 682 10.36 4.58 -2.68
CA GLN A 682 10.71 4.15 -4.04
C GLN A 682 10.76 5.33 -5.03
N VAL A 683 10.16 6.46 -4.64
CA VAL A 683 9.98 7.67 -5.43
C VAL A 683 11.01 8.76 -5.04
N THR A 684 11.89 8.48 -4.06
CA THR A 684 12.99 9.38 -3.63
C THR A 684 14.14 9.47 -4.63
N TRP A 685 15.04 10.46 -4.43
CA TRP A 685 16.29 10.69 -5.18
C TRP A 685 17.31 9.54 -5.15
N ASP A 686 16.99 8.43 -4.50
CA ASP A 686 17.89 7.29 -4.37
C ASP A 686 18.07 6.53 -5.69
N ARG A 687 19.12 5.70 -5.77
CA ARG A 687 19.43 4.85 -6.95
C ARG A 687 18.33 3.83 -7.31
N SER A 688 17.26 3.76 -6.53
CA SER A 688 16.08 2.91 -6.71
C SER A 688 14.88 3.66 -7.32
N SER A 689 15.03 4.94 -7.72
CA SER A 689 13.96 5.74 -8.31
C SER A 689 13.28 5.02 -9.48
N MET A 690 12.00 4.71 -9.33
CA MET A 690 11.16 4.08 -10.34
C MET A 690 10.24 5.09 -11.04
N SER A 691 9.90 4.84 -12.30
CA SER A 691 8.85 5.61 -12.98
C SER A 691 7.48 5.26 -12.39
N ALA A 692 6.50 6.17 -12.44
CA ALA A 692 5.16 5.95 -11.90
C ALA A 692 4.51 4.64 -12.38
N LYS A 693 4.65 4.31 -13.67
CA LYS A 693 4.16 3.04 -14.24
C LYS A 693 4.84 1.81 -13.64
N MET A 694 6.08 1.93 -13.20
CA MET A 694 6.80 0.83 -12.55
C MET A 694 6.44 0.73 -11.07
N VAL A 695 6.16 1.85 -10.40
CA VAL A 695 5.68 1.88 -9.00
C VAL A 695 4.34 1.18 -8.83
N GLU A 696 3.42 1.29 -9.79
CA GLU A 696 2.13 0.57 -9.75
C GLU A 696 2.28 -0.96 -9.85
N ALA A 697 3.25 -1.43 -10.63
CA ALA A 697 3.47 -2.86 -10.87
C ALA A 697 4.43 -3.52 -9.86
N TRP A 698 5.05 -2.72 -9.00
CA TRP A 698 5.97 -3.13 -7.94
C TRP A 698 5.20 -3.34 -6.64
#